data_AF-A0A7D7QQJ9-F1
#
_entry.id   AF-A0A7D7QQJ9-F1
#
_cell.length_a   1.000
_cell.length_b   1.000
_cell.length_c   1.000
_cell.angle_alpha   90.00
_cell.angle_beta   90.00
_cell.angle_gamma   90.00
#
_symmetry.space_group_name_H-M   'P 1'
#
loop_
_entity.id
_entity.type
_entity.pdbx_description
1 polymer ?
#
loop_
_entity_poly.entity_id
_entity_poly.type
_entity_poly.pdbx_seq_one_letter_code
_entity_poly.pdbx_strand_id
1 'polypeptide(L)'
;MSQDKAQPADVNCPYCESSETIKRGSPQERKHGVVQPCLCKECGRRFTLGGKQAQAQPADVNCPYCESSETIKSGKPIERKHGVVQLCLCKECGRRFTLGSKQAQPAGVNCPHCESSETIKNGKPLERKYSVVQLCLCKECNRRFTLGGRKRRTISHEGKVIYSYWDDSELLIIDNVSCPNCKQNEVVLKTEYYDNKRHKQTKRMICLSCSQEFTGEGKDWSNSTKRKLGKTIPLEPWEFEKDRWDLRVLYPGIEEYKLKSLFLNFTNCGSNWFVNLIKTYVIWRINSGIKGKTVFAELHNYRHFGWFLERQGVTCIEEIDRNLLATYYNKELCHLANSTFINFISRLSTFFNWGNETQNFITPSTLISSFDYPKIFNEEPDPLEDSVIEAIIENLHILPESLQLMFMLGFHLGARPGELCYLRKDCCKPDQDGTIWWVEFEREKSSDEHRLPVPTEIVHLIKKQKTYINELFGDDYPYLFCHYQQLGITGYPNYPQMKAIKRPPMVAAFDNPMVKVIRFLIEKCKILDSNGKLANFTGAILRPSQATQLINTGYSLNFVRSWLKHRSERTTRRHYTRYKAGQLLDVASVMANLDQKYYSYDSNPESLNPESLRQNSKLHELDGLTMLSGEPLYGYCSFREFCPRFGKCYTCGYHIASADKLFYYKSQLERLKIKEEIAFSHGSSEIYQSYQQIVNALESIIDALEGADEQGKEATNSPELG
;
A
#
# COMPACT_ATOMS: atom_id res chain seq x y z
N MET A 1 -88.25 -7.79 -5.75
CA MET A 1 -88.45 -9.23 -5.47
C MET A 1 -88.77 -9.94 -6.78
N SER A 2 -87.78 -10.60 -7.36
CA SER A 2 -87.97 -11.65 -8.36
C SER A 2 -86.88 -12.67 -8.06
N GLN A 3 -87.25 -13.71 -7.31
CA GLN A 3 -86.37 -14.85 -7.05
C GLN A 3 -86.12 -15.54 -8.39
N ASP A 4 -84.94 -15.35 -8.98
CA ASP A 4 -84.48 -16.24 -10.05
C ASP A 4 -84.31 -17.63 -9.47
N LYS A 5 -85.35 -18.45 -9.61
CA LYS A 5 -85.31 -19.88 -9.28
C LYS A 5 -84.18 -20.50 -10.09
N ALA A 6 -83.07 -20.83 -9.44
CA ALA A 6 -81.96 -21.56 -10.05
C ALA A 6 -82.48 -22.92 -10.55
N GLN A 7 -82.57 -23.09 -11.87
CA GLN A 7 -83.02 -24.34 -12.47
C GLN A 7 -81.93 -25.42 -12.30
N PRO A 8 -82.29 -26.65 -11.89
CA PRO A 8 -81.35 -27.75 -11.85
C PRO A 8 -80.78 -28.03 -13.25
N ALA A 9 -79.51 -28.45 -13.31
CA ALA A 9 -78.87 -28.77 -14.58
C ALA A 9 -79.13 -30.20 -15.05
N ASP A 10 -79.74 -31.04 -14.21
CA ASP A 10 -80.13 -32.43 -14.46
C ASP A 10 -79.00 -33.28 -15.08
N VAL A 11 -77.78 -33.04 -14.60
CA VAL A 11 -76.57 -33.80 -14.96
C VAL A 11 -75.63 -33.89 -13.77
N ASN A 12 -74.84 -34.95 -13.71
CA ASN A 12 -73.84 -35.11 -12.67
C ASN A 12 -72.61 -34.23 -12.92
N CYS A 13 -72.00 -33.73 -11.85
CA CYS A 13 -70.77 -32.96 -11.92
C CYS A 13 -69.63 -33.82 -12.49
N PRO A 14 -68.93 -33.41 -13.57
CA PRO A 14 -67.88 -34.23 -14.18
C PRO A 14 -66.61 -34.38 -13.32
N TYR A 15 -66.53 -33.69 -12.17
CA TYR A 15 -65.36 -33.74 -11.29
C TYR A 15 -65.60 -34.52 -9.99
N CYS A 16 -66.85 -34.69 -9.57
CA CYS A 16 -67.19 -35.36 -8.31
C CYS A 16 -68.47 -36.20 -8.40
N GLU A 17 -69.07 -36.32 -9.58
CA GLU A 17 -70.24 -37.13 -9.92
C GLU A 17 -71.55 -36.81 -9.17
N SER A 18 -71.54 -35.77 -8.33
CA SER A 18 -72.70 -35.27 -7.62
C SER A 18 -73.82 -34.80 -8.55
N SER A 19 -75.06 -35.17 -8.27
CA SER A 19 -76.26 -34.74 -8.98
C SER A 19 -76.72 -33.34 -8.59
N GLU A 20 -76.16 -32.74 -7.54
CA GLU A 20 -76.52 -31.40 -7.07
C GLU A 20 -75.86 -30.29 -7.91
N THR A 21 -76.33 -30.13 -9.14
CA THR A 21 -75.84 -29.12 -10.09
C THR A 21 -76.94 -28.17 -10.54
N ILE A 22 -76.62 -26.88 -10.63
CA ILE A 22 -77.56 -25.82 -11.05
C ILE A 22 -77.04 -25.07 -12.27
N LYS A 23 -77.96 -24.69 -13.16
CA LYS A 23 -77.65 -23.81 -14.31
C LYS A 23 -77.41 -22.40 -13.79
N ARG A 24 -76.34 -21.76 -14.26
CA ARG A 24 -75.94 -20.43 -13.81
C ARG A 24 -75.95 -19.45 -14.99
N GLY A 25 -76.99 -18.62 -15.04
CA GLY A 25 -77.20 -17.63 -16.09
C GLY A 25 -77.66 -18.24 -17.42
N SER A 26 -77.86 -17.37 -18.41
CA SER A 26 -78.32 -17.75 -19.75
C SER A 26 -77.27 -18.57 -20.52
N PRO A 27 -77.67 -19.47 -21.44
CA PRO A 27 -76.75 -20.13 -22.35
C PRO A 27 -75.90 -19.12 -23.12
N GLN A 28 -74.60 -19.40 -23.27
CA GLN A 28 -73.65 -18.52 -23.94
C GLN A 28 -73.26 -19.10 -25.30
N GLU A 29 -73.38 -18.31 -26.38
CA GLU A 29 -72.77 -18.66 -27.66
C GLU A 29 -71.25 -18.57 -27.58
N ARG A 30 -70.57 -19.65 -27.96
CA ARG A 30 -69.11 -19.67 -28.15
C ARG A 30 -68.78 -20.23 -29.53
N LYS A 31 -67.52 -20.03 -29.96
CA LYS A 31 -67.00 -20.44 -31.28
C LYS A 31 -67.28 -21.90 -31.70
N HIS A 32 -67.65 -22.79 -30.78
CA HIS A 32 -67.89 -24.22 -31.05
C HIS A 32 -69.29 -24.72 -30.62
N GLY A 33 -70.24 -23.79 -30.49
CA GLY A 33 -71.65 -24.06 -30.13
C GLY A 33 -72.11 -23.29 -28.90
N VAL A 34 -73.42 -23.37 -28.62
CA VAL A 34 -74.01 -22.81 -27.41
C VAL A 34 -73.62 -23.67 -26.21
N VAL A 35 -73.08 -23.05 -25.16
CA VAL A 35 -72.67 -23.71 -23.92
C VAL A 35 -73.46 -23.15 -22.73
N GLN A 36 -74.01 -24.02 -21.90
CA GLN A 36 -74.73 -23.67 -20.67
C GLN A 36 -73.78 -23.74 -19.48
N PRO A 37 -73.47 -22.62 -18.79
CA PRO A 37 -72.69 -22.66 -17.56
C PRO A 37 -73.48 -23.29 -16.41
N CYS A 38 -72.81 -24.15 -15.65
CA CYS A 38 -73.34 -24.88 -14.51
C CYS A 38 -72.39 -24.77 -13.30
N LEU A 39 -72.95 -24.88 -12.10
CA LEU A 39 -72.23 -24.90 -10.83
C LEU A 39 -72.65 -26.15 -10.04
N CYS A 40 -71.68 -26.92 -9.56
CA CYS A 40 -71.94 -27.97 -8.58
C CYS A 40 -72.02 -27.35 -7.18
N LYS A 41 -73.09 -27.63 -6.43
CA LYS A 41 -73.27 -27.10 -5.08
C LYS A 41 -72.37 -27.79 -4.05
N GLU A 42 -72.05 -29.07 -4.23
CA GLU A 42 -71.16 -29.77 -3.31
C GLU A 42 -69.69 -29.34 -3.42
N CYS A 43 -69.07 -29.46 -4.60
CA CYS A 43 -67.65 -29.14 -4.75
C CYS A 43 -67.37 -27.66 -5.09
N GLY A 44 -68.40 -26.86 -5.31
CA GLY A 44 -68.30 -25.45 -5.68
C GLY A 44 -67.69 -25.17 -7.06
N ARG A 45 -67.34 -26.21 -7.84
CA ARG A 45 -66.69 -26.06 -9.16
C ARG A 45 -67.71 -25.73 -10.25
N ARG A 46 -67.28 -24.86 -11.17
CA ARG A 46 -68.04 -24.48 -12.37
C ARG A 46 -67.65 -25.35 -13.55
N PHE A 47 -68.64 -25.73 -14.35
CA PHE A 47 -68.44 -26.46 -15.62
C PHE A 47 -69.45 -25.97 -16.67
N THR A 48 -69.33 -26.40 -17.92
CA THR A 48 -70.23 -26.01 -19.01
C THR A 48 -70.77 -27.24 -19.72
N LEU A 49 -72.07 -27.24 -20.02
CA LEU A 49 -72.76 -28.26 -20.80
C LEU A 49 -72.97 -27.80 -22.24
N GLY A 50 -72.74 -28.70 -23.20
CA GLY A 50 -72.80 -28.39 -24.63
C GLY A 50 -71.52 -27.76 -25.17
N GLY A 51 -71.36 -27.80 -26.50
CA GLY A 51 -70.15 -27.48 -27.24
C GLY A 51 -69.42 -28.72 -27.75
N LYS A 52 -69.02 -28.74 -29.03
CA LYS A 52 -68.29 -29.88 -29.62
C LYS A 52 -66.96 -30.08 -28.88
N GLN A 53 -66.74 -31.27 -28.32
CA GLN A 53 -65.46 -31.64 -27.69
C GLN A 53 -64.35 -31.60 -28.76
N ALA A 54 -63.39 -30.69 -28.61
CA ALA A 54 -62.18 -30.72 -29.41
C ALA A 54 -61.32 -31.90 -28.93
N GLN A 55 -61.10 -32.89 -29.79
CA GLN A 55 -60.19 -34.00 -29.51
C GLN A 55 -58.78 -33.45 -29.24
N ALA A 56 -58.21 -33.81 -28.07
CA ALA A 56 -56.85 -33.43 -27.71
C ALA A 56 -55.86 -34.13 -28.64
N GLN A 57 -55.08 -33.35 -29.39
CA GLN A 57 -54.10 -33.91 -30.31
C GLN A 57 -52.93 -34.55 -29.54
N PRO A 58 -52.46 -35.75 -29.97
CA PRO A 58 -51.23 -36.33 -29.47
C PRO A 58 -50.06 -35.35 -29.65
N ALA A 59 -49.13 -35.34 -28.70
CA ALA A 59 -47.91 -34.56 -28.86
C ALA A 59 -46.83 -35.30 -29.66
N ASP A 60 -47.02 -36.60 -29.93
CA ASP A 60 -46.12 -37.48 -30.70
C ASP A 60 -44.66 -37.40 -30.24
N VAL A 61 -44.46 -37.29 -28.92
CA VAL A 61 -43.15 -37.29 -28.25
C VAL A 61 -43.23 -37.99 -26.91
N ASN A 62 -42.15 -38.64 -26.50
CA ASN A 62 -42.09 -39.25 -25.18
C ASN A 62 -41.90 -38.18 -24.10
N CYS A 63 -42.48 -38.41 -22.92
CA CYS A 63 -42.31 -37.55 -21.76
C CYS A 63 -40.82 -37.51 -21.35
N PRO A 64 -40.16 -36.35 -21.25
CA PRO A 64 -38.75 -36.26 -20.91
C PRO A 64 -38.44 -36.63 -19.45
N TYR A 65 -39.46 -36.89 -18.62
CA TYR A 65 -39.30 -37.22 -17.21
C TYR A 65 -39.59 -38.69 -16.87
N CYS A 66 -40.37 -39.38 -17.71
CA CYS A 66 -40.78 -40.77 -17.45
C CYS A 66 -40.86 -41.63 -18.72
N GLU A 67 -40.46 -41.09 -19.88
CA GLU A 67 -40.36 -41.73 -21.18
C GLU A 67 -41.66 -42.30 -21.79
N SER A 68 -42.79 -42.13 -21.09
CA SER A 68 -44.12 -42.49 -21.57
C SER A 68 -44.49 -41.79 -22.88
N SER A 69 -45.06 -42.55 -23.82
CA SER A 69 -45.59 -42.05 -25.10
C SER A 69 -46.98 -41.41 -24.97
N GLU A 70 -47.63 -41.56 -23.81
CA GLU A 70 -48.95 -41.01 -23.49
C GLU A 70 -48.91 -39.50 -23.22
N THR A 71 -48.56 -38.70 -24.24
CA THR A 71 -48.45 -37.23 -24.13
C THR A 71 -49.41 -36.50 -25.06
N ILE A 72 -50.03 -35.43 -24.55
CA ILE A 72 -51.00 -34.61 -25.30
C ILE A 72 -50.59 -33.14 -25.31
N LYS A 73 -50.91 -32.45 -26.42
CA LYS A 73 -50.72 -31.00 -26.52
C LYS A 73 -51.72 -30.29 -25.60
N SER A 74 -51.21 -29.42 -24.74
CA SER A 74 -52.01 -28.66 -23.77
C SER A 74 -52.01 -27.18 -24.12
N GLY A 75 -53.17 -26.67 -24.54
CA GLY A 75 -53.33 -25.26 -24.93
C GLY A 75 -52.73 -24.92 -26.30
N LYS A 76 -52.86 -23.65 -26.68
CA LYS A 76 -52.34 -23.15 -27.96
C LYS A 76 -50.82 -22.93 -27.90
N PRO A 77 -50.08 -23.12 -29.01
CA PRO A 77 -48.68 -22.77 -29.08
C PRO A 77 -48.44 -21.31 -28.70
N ILE A 78 -47.39 -21.03 -27.93
CA ILE A 78 -47.03 -19.69 -27.46
C ILE A 78 -45.79 -19.23 -28.23
N GLU A 79 -45.89 -18.07 -28.87
CA GLU A 79 -44.77 -17.46 -29.56
C GLU A 79 -43.82 -16.77 -28.57
N ARG A 80 -42.52 -17.09 -28.64
CA ARG A 80 -41.47 -16.45 -27.83
C ARG A 80 -40.37 -15.91 -28.74
N LYS A 81 -39.50 -15.05 -28.19
CA LYS A 81 -38.35 -14.41 -28.88
C LYS A 81 -37.43 -15.35 -29.69
N HIS A 82 -37.51 -16.67 -29.48
CA HIS A 82 -36.63 -17.65 -30.13
C HIS A 82 -37.41 -18.83 -30.76
N GLY A 83 -38.71 -18.67 -31.03
CA GLY A 83 -39.54 -19.67 -31.70
C GLY A 83 -40.89 -19.91 -31.02
N VAL A 84 -41.73 -20.70 -31.67
CA VAL A 84 -43.03 -21.14 -31.15
C VAL A 84 -42.80 -22.32 -30.20
N VAL A 85 -43.33 -22.23 -28.99
CA VAL A 85 -43.22 -23.26 -27.95
C VAL A 85 -44.60 -23.87 -27.68
N GLN A 86 -44.70 -25.19 -27.74
CA GLN A 86 -45.93 -25.93 -27.44
C GLN A 86 -45.85 -26.54 -26.04
N LEU A 87 -46.84 -26.26 -25.19
CA LEU A 87 -46.96 -26.90 -23.88
C LEU A 87 -47.61 -28.28 -24.04
N CYS A 88 -47.08 -29.29 -23.34
CA CYS A 88 -47.53 -30.67 -23.38
C CYS A 88 -47.75 -31.18 -21.95
N LEU A 89 -48.69 -32.12 -21.81
CA LEU A 89 -49.00 -32.81 -20.56
C LEU A 89 -48.82 -34.32 -20.77
N CYS A 90 -48.06 -34.96 -19.88
CA CYS A 90 -48.02 -36.42 -19.82
C CYS A 90 -49.20 -36.94 -19.00
N LYS A 91 -49.95 -37.89 -19.57
CA LYS A 91 -51.12 -38.48 -18.89
C LYS A 91 -50.74 -39.43 -17.75
N GLU A 92 -49.60 -40.11 -17.85
CA GLU A 92 -49.16 -41.03 -16.79
C GLU A 92 -48.59 -40.33 -15.57
N CYS A 93 -47.62 -39.41 -15.74
CA CYS A 93 -46.99 -38.74 -14.59
C CYS A 93 -47.63 -37.39 -14.22
N GLY A 94 -48.61 -36.91 -15.00
CA GLY A 94 -49.30 -35.63 -14.79
C GLY A 94 -48.44 -34.38 -14.95
N ARG A 95 -47.15 -34.51 -15.30
CA ARG A 95 -46.22 -33.37 -15.44
C ARG A 95 -46.38 -32.67 -16.77
N ARG A 96 -46.17 -31.34 -16.74
CA ARG A 96 -46.18 -30.48 -17.93
C ARG A 96 -44.75 -30.22 -18.41
N PHE A 97 -44.54 -30.20 -19.72
CA PHE A 97 -43.27 -29.85 -20.35
C PHE A 97 -43.49 -29.04 -21.62
N THR A 98 -42.42 -28.42 -22.16
CA THR A 98 -42.51 -27.56 -23.35
C THR A 98 -41.68 -28.11 -24.50
N LEU A 99 -42.35 -28.35 -25.63
CA LEU A 99 -41.72 -28.66 -26.92
C LEU A 99 -41.31 -27.36 -27.61
N GLY A 100 -40.07 -27.30 -28.11
CA GLY A 100 -39.52 -26.14 -28.81
C GLY A 100 -38.69 -25.17 -27.95
N SER A 101 -38.40 -25.50 -26.69
CA SER A 101 -37.39 -24.75 -25.91
C SER A 101 -35.98 -25.23 -26.29
N LYS A 102 -35.03 -24.30 -26.51
CA LYS A 102 -33.62 -24.66 -26.74
C LYS A 102 -33.13 -25.50 -25.54
N GLN A 103 -32.55 -26.67 -25.82
CA GLN A 103 -31.88 -27.48 -24.81
C GLN A 103 -30.86 -26.63 -24.04
N ALA A 104 -30.81 -26.79 -22.72
CA ALA A 104 -29.82 -26.12 -21.89
C ALA A 104 -28.43 -26.51 -22.40
N GLN A 105 -27.63 -25.51 -22.79
CA GLN A 105 -26.33 -25.81 -23.37
C GLN A 105 -25.39 -26.39 -22.31
N PRO A 106 -24.68 -27.50 -22.61
CA PRO A 106 -23.64 -27.99 -21.73
C PRO A 106 -22.59 -26.89 -21.53
N ALA A 107 -22.10 -26.77 -20.29
CA ALA A 107 -21.07 -25.80 -19.98
C ALA A 107 -19.69 -26.22 -20.54
N GLY A 108 -19.53 -27.51 -20.87
CA GLY A 108 -18.31 -28.05 -21.51
C GLY A 108 -17.12 -28.14 -20.57
N VAL A 109 -17.35 -28.15 -19.26
CA VAL A 109 -16.32 -28.26 -18.20
C VAL A 109 -16.82 -29.13 -17.06
N ASN A 110 -15.89 -29.70 -16.29
CA ASN A 110 -16.23 -30.44 -15.08
C ASN A 110 -16.55 -29.49 -13.92
N CYS A 111 -17.40 -29.93 -13.00
CA CYS A 111 -17.73 -29.16 -11.80
C CYS A 111 -16.49 -29.05 -10.90
N PRO A 112 -16.08 -27.85 -10.45
CA PRO A 112 -14.90 -27.69 -9.58
C PRO A 112 -15.13 -28.18 -8.14
N HIS A 113 -16.34 -28.62 -7.79
CA HIS A 113 -16.68 -29.08 -6.45
C HIS A 113 -16.88 -30.60 -6.35
N CYS A 114 -17.20 -31.28 -7.44
CA CYS A 114 -17.47 -32.72 -7.45
C CYS A 114 -16.99 -33.43 -8.73
N GLU A 115 -16.28 -32.73 -9.61
CA GLU A 115 -15.66 -33.22 -10.85
C GLU A 115 -16.59 -33.81 -11.91
N SER A 116 -17.90 -33.81 -11.66
CA SER A 116 -18.93 -34.24 -12.59
C SER A 116 -18.90 -33.45 -13.91
N SER A 117 -19.04 -34.17 -15.03
CA SER A 117 -19.20 -33.60 -16.37
C SER A 117 -20.61 -33.07 -16.64
N GLU A 118 -21.58 -33.36 -15.78
CA GLU A 118 -22.99 -32.96 -15.91
C GLU A 118 -23.21 -31.50 -15.50
N THR A 119 -22.63 -30.57 -16.25
CA THR A 119 -22.71 -29.12 -16.00
C THR A 119 -23.43 -28.38 -17.13
N ILE A 120 -24.30 -27.43 -16.76
CA ILE A 120 -25.08 -26.63 -17.70
C ILE A 120 -24.89 -25.14 -17.48
N LYS A 121 -24.93 -24.36 -18.56
CA LYS A 121 -24.94 -22.90 -18.49
C LYS A 121 -26.25 -22.43 -17.84
N ASN A 122 -26.14 -21.62 -16.79
CA ASN A 122 -27.26 -21.14 -16.00
C ASN A 122 -27.44 -19.62 -16.19
N GLY A 123 -28.37 -19.25 -17.06
CA GLY A 123 -28.66 -17.85 -17.40
C GLY A 123 -27.73 -17.27 -18.47
N LYS A 124 -27.94 -15.99 -18.79
CA LYS A 124 -27.09 -15.24 -19.73
C LYS A 124 -25.74 -14.90 -19.09
N PRO A 125 -24.66 -14.78 -19.90
CA PRO A 125 -23.41 -14.22 -19.41
C PRO A 125 -23.63 -12.83 -18.77
N LEU A 126 -22.96 -12.60 -17.64
CA LEU A 126 -23.00 -11.35 -16.90
C LEU A 126 -21.80 -10.49 -17.28
N GLU A 127 -22.05 -9.27 -17.74
CA GLU A 127 -21.01 -8.26 -17.94
C GLU A 127 -20.59 -7.69 -16.58
N ARG A 128 -19.32 -7.86 -16.23
CA ARG A 128 -18.67 -7.12 -15.15
C ARG A 128 -17.76 -6.05 -15.76
N LYS A 129 -17.39 -5.06 -14.96
CA LYS A 129 -16.57 -3.89 -15.34
C LYS A 129 -15.35 -4.22 -16.22
N TYR A 130 -14.80 -5.45 -16.12
CA TYR A 130 -13.62 -5.88 -16.87
C TYR A 130 -13.67 -7.34 -17.39
N SER A 131 -14.83 -8.03 -17.42
CA SER A 131 -14.93 -9.39 -17.99
C SER A 131 -16.38 -9.86 -18.14
N VAL A 132 -16.63 -10.76 -19.09
CA VAL A 132 -17.90 -11.49 -19.20
C VAL A 132 -17.79 -12.81 -18.44
N VAL A 133 -18.68 -13.06 -17.47
CA VAL A 133 -18.70 -14.29 -16.67
C VAL A 133 -19.98 -15.08 -16.93
N GLN A 134 -19.87 -16.39 -17.16
CA GLN A 134 -20.99 -17.31 -17.36
C GLN A 134 -21.27 -18.08 -16.07
N LEU A 135 -22.46 -17.92 -15.48
CA LEU A 135 -22.88 -18.78 -14.38
C LEU A 135 -23.16 -20.20 -14.89
N CYS A 136 -22.74 -21.20 -14.13
CA CYS A 136 -22.95 -22.61 -14.41
C CYS A 136 -23.57 -23.31 -13.20
N LEU A 137 -24.33 -24.38 -13.46
CA LEU A 137 -24.94 -25.24 -12.45
C LEU A 137 -24.48 -26.67 -12.71
N CYS A 138 -23.98 -27.34 -11.68
CA CYS A 138 -23.78 -28.80 -11.73
C CYS A 138 -25.09 -29.51 -11.39
N LYS A 139 -25.51 -30.47 -12.24
CA LYS A 139 -26.73 -31.24 -12.01
C LYS A 139 -26.60 -32.28 -10.90
N GLU A 140 -25.38 -32.75 -10.63
CA GLU A 140 -25.16 -33.76 -9.58
C GLU A 140 -25.07 -33.15 -8.18
N CYS A 141 -24.24 -32.14 -7.97
CA CYS A 141 -24.06 -31.55 -6.64
C CYS A 141 -24.93 -30.31 -6.39
N ASN A 142 -25.74 -29.87 -7.37
CA ASN A 142 -26.58 -28.67 -7.34
C ASN A 142 -25.87 -27.35 -6.96
N ARG A 143 -24.53 -27.31 -6.98
CA ARG A 143 -23.75 -26.10 -6.70
C ARG A 143 -23.59 -25.26 -7.95
N ARG A 144 -23.63 -23.94 -7.75
CA ARG A 144 -23.37 -22.95 -8.79
C ARG A 144 -21.90 -22.57 -8.77
N PHE A 145 -21.31 -22.42 -9.95
CA PHE A 145 -19.96 -21.90 -10.11
C PHE A 145 -19.91 -20.95 -11.31
N THR A 146 -18.81 -20.21 -11.45
CA THR A 146 -18.64 -19.25 -12.55
C THR A 146 -17.57 -19.74 -13.52
N LEU A 147 -17.93 -19.74 -14.80
CA LEU A 147 -17.02 -19.92 -15.92
C LEU A 147 -16.64 -18.56 -16.48
N GLY A 148 -15.34 -18.33 -16.65
CA GLY A 148 -14.83 -17.00 -16.94
C GLY A 148 -14.66 -16.20 -15.65
N GLY A 149 -13.41 -15.90 -15.35
CA GLY A 149 -12.92 -15.29 -14.12
C GLY A 149 -11.40 -15.44 -14.09
N ARG A 150 -10.69 -14.37 -13.71
CA ARG A 150 -9.23 -14.25 -13.85
C ARG A 150 -8.49 -15.41 -13.19
N LYS A 151 -7.63 -16.10 -13.93
CA LYS A 151 -6.70 -17.11 -13.37
C LYS A 151 -5.40 -16.42 -12.93
N ARG A 152 -4.89 -16.79 -11.76
CA ARG A 152 -3.54 -16.41 -11.31
C ARG A 152 -2.55 -17.31 -12.04
N ARG A 153 -1.59 -16.75 -12.79
CA ARG A 153 -0.47 -17.51 -13.39
C ARG A 153 0.86 -17.07 -12.80
N THR A 154 1.81 -17.99 -12.88
CA THR A 154 3.07 -18.01 -12.16
C THR A 154 4.20 -18.27 -13.15
N ILE A 155 5.05 -17.29 -13.43
CA ILE A 155 6.26 -17.48 -14.25
C ILE A 155 7.33 -18.08 -13.36
N SER A 156 8.06 -19.08 -13.84
CA SER A 156 9.17 -19.70 -13.10
C SER A 156 10.43 -19.80 -13.96
N HIS A 157 11.58 -19.70 -13.30
CA HIS A 157 12.91 -19.94 -13.87
C HIS A 157 13.72 -20.73 -12.84
N GLU A 158 14.44 -21.75 -13.29
CA GLU A 158 15.16 -22.70 -12.42
C GLU A 158 14.27 -23.27 -11.29
N GLY A 159 13.03 -23.62 -11.63
CA GLY A 159 12.10 -24.25 -10.69
C GLY A 159 11.52 -23.33 -9.60
N LYS A 160 11.80 -22.01 -9.61
CA LYS A 160 11.22 -21.05 -8.67
C LYS A 160 10.37 -19.99 -9.36
N VAL A 161 9.26 -19.66 -8.73
CA VAL A 161 8.32 -18.60 -9.14
C VAL A 161 9.02 -17.24 -9.14
N ILE A 162 9.10 -16.61 -10.30
CA ILE A 162 9.60 -15.25 -10.53
C ILE A 162 8.49 -14.21 -10.34
N TYR A 163 7.30 -14.48 -10.86
CA TYR A 163 6.22 -13.49 -10.89
C TYR A 163 4.86 -14.18 -10.87
N SER A 164 3.89 -13.60 -10.14
CA SER A 164 2.51 -14.08 -10.13
C SER A 164 1.54 -12.94 -10.41
N TYR A 165 0.60 -13.12 -11.34
CA TYR A 165 -0.32 -12.06 -11.74
C TYR A 165 -1.67 -12.59 -12.22
N TRP A 166 -2.62 -11.67 -12.32
CA TRP A 166 -4.00 -11.91 -12.73
C TRP A 166 -4.18 -11.53 -14.21
N ASP A 167 -4.77 -12.43 -14.96
CA ASP A 167 -4.88 -12.39 -16.42
C ASP A 167 -5.78 -11.25 -16.96
N ASP A 168 -5.22 -10.47 -17.90
CA ASP A 168 -5.83 -9.67 -18.98
C ASP A 168 -4.74 -9.15 -19.97
N SER A 169 -3.48 -9.61 -19.85
CA SER A 169 -2.38 -9.14 -20.71
C SER A 169 -1.38 -10.27 -20.83
N GLU A 170 -1.23 -10.80 -22.04
CA GLU A 170 -0.09 -11.63 -22.37
C GLU A 170 1.18 -10.82 -22.10
N LEU A 171 1.86 -11.07 -20.98
CA LEU A 171 3.31 -10.93 -20.93
C LEU A 171 3.87 -12.09 -21.77
N LEU A 172 3.71 -11.97 -23.09
CA LEU A 172 4.48 -12.73 -24.06
C LEU A 172 5.94 -12.41 -23.78
N ILE A 173 6.73 -13.46 -23.50
CA ILE A 173 8.16 -13.37 -23.81
C ILE A 173 8.19 -13.09 -25.31
N ILE A 174 8.75 -11.94 -25.67
CA ILE A 174 8.78 -11.55 -27.07
C ILE A 174 10.06 -12.10 -27.66
N ASP A 175 9.94 -13.26 -28.29
CA ASP A 175 11.03 -13.86 -29.04
C ASP A 175 11.55 -12.87 -30.10
N ASN A 176 12.86 -12.81 -30.28
CA ASN A 176 13.57 -11.94 -31.22
C ASN A 176 13.52 -10.42 -30.93
N VAL A 177 13.10 -9.98 -29.74
CA VAL A 177 13.26 -8.57 -29.32
C VAL A 177 14.38 -8.42 -28.31
N SER A 178 15.46 -7.77 -28.73
CA SER A 178 16.58 -7.42 -27.88
C SER A 178 16.33 -6.08 -27.18
N CYS A 179 16.61 -5.99 -25.88
CA CYS A 179 16.49 -4.75 -25.13
C CYS A 179 17.39 -3.66 -25.76
N PRO A 180 16.85 -2.48 -26.12
CA PRO A 180 17.65 -1.41 -26.71
C PRO A 180 18.68 -0.80 -25.73
N ASN A 181 18.55 -1.11 -24.43
CA ASN A 181 19.46 -0.67 -23.39
C ASN A 181 20.62 -1.65 -23.15
N CYS A 182 20.33 -2.91 -22.77
CA CYS A 182 21.35 -3.89 -22.39
C CYS A 182 21.56 -5.02 -23.40
N LYS A 183 20.84 -5.03 -24.52
CA LYS A 183 20.92 -6.03 -25.59
C LYS A 183 20.49 -7.46 -25.22
N GLN A 184 19.95 -7.65 -24.02
CA GLN A 184 19.41 -8.95 -23.58
C GLN A 184 18.06 -9.24 -24.21
N ASN A 185 17.78 -10.53 -24.47
CA ASN A 185 16.56 -10.99 -25.15
C ASN A 185 15.42 -11.36 -24.18
N GLU A 186 15.66 -11.27 -22.88
CA GLU A 186 14.67 -11.57 -21.84
C GLU A 186 13.72 -10.38 -21.71
N VAL A 187 12.84 -10.20 -22.69
CA VAL A 187 11.92 -9.08 -22.80
C VAL A 187 10.50 -9.60 -22.73
N VAL A 188 9.68 -8.95 -21.90
CA VAL A 188 8.28 -9.31 -21.69
C VAL A 188 7.35 -8.14 -22.00
N LEU A 189 6.20 -8.43 -22.60
CA LEU A 189 5.18 -7.43 -22.96
C LEU A 189 4.42 -6.90 -21.73
N LYS A 190 4.75 -5.70 -21.25
CA LYS A 190 4.12 -5.10 -20.07
C LYS A 190 2.67 -4.68 -20.32
N THR A 191 2.41 -3.91 -21.37
CA THR A 191 1.06 -3.47 -21.75
C THR A 191 0.99 -3.22 -23.24
N GLU A 192 -0.19 -3.39 -23.82
CA GLU A 192 -0.50 -2.97 -25.18
C GLU A 192 -1.65 -1.97 -25.14
N TYR A 193 -1.51 -0.84 -25.85
CA TYR A 193 -2.54 0.18 -25.92
C TYR A 193 -2.52 0.90 -27.26
N TYR A 194 -3.67 1.42 -27.66
CA TYR A 194 -3.78 2.29 -28.82
C TYR A 194 -3.33 3.71 -28.44
N ASP A 195 -2.23 4.19 -29.03
CA ASP A 195 -1.75 5.55 -28.82
C ASP A 195 -2.56 6.51 -29.69
N ASN A 196 -3.57 7.14 -29.09
CA ASN A 196 -4.44 8.12 -29.75
C ASN A 196 -3.66 9.27 -30.40
N LYS A 197 -2.49 9.67 -29.88
CA LYS A 197 -1.71 10.78 -30.46
C LYS A 197 -0.97 10.38 -31.72
N ARG A 198 -0.60 9.11 -31.83
CA ARG A 198 0.17 8.56 -32.95
C ARG A 198 -0.68 7.69 -33.88
N HIS A 199 -1.98 7.59 -33.61
CA HIS A 199 -2.94 6.73 -34.30
C HIS A 199 -2.41 5.31 -34.55
N LYS A 200 -1.72 4.73 -33.56
CA LYS A 200 -1.06 3.43 -33.71
C LYS A 200 -1.12 2.57 -32.46
N GLN A 201 -1.23 1.26 -32.68
CA GLN A 201 -1.06 0.27 -31.63
C GLN A 201 0.37 0.32 -31.10
N THR A 202 0.53 0.52 -29.78
CA THR A 202 1.82 0.65 -29.12
C THR A 202 1.98 -0.41 -28.05
N LYS A 203 3.06 -1.19 -28.14
CA LYS A 203 3.47 -2.20 -27.15
C LYS A 203 4.53 -1.61 -26.22
N ARG A 204 4.27 -1.61 -24.91
CA ARG A 204 5.28 -1.35 -23.87
C ARG A 204 5.84 -2.66 -23.39
N MET A 205 7.14 -2.79 -23.47
CA MET A 205 7.90 -3.96 -23.07
C MET A 205 8.80 -3.62 -21.89
N ILE A 206 9.16 -4.62 -21.08
CA ILE A 206 10.14 -4.50 -20.01
C ILE A 206 11.20 -5.60 -20.16
N CYS A 207 12.46 -5.22 -20.06
CA CYS A 207 13.57 -6.18 -20.03
C CYS A 207 13.74 -6.76 -18.63
N LEU A 208 13.74 -8.08 -18.47
CA LEU A 208 13.94 -8.76 -17.18
C LEU A 208 15.35 -8.59 -16.65
N SER A 209 16.35 -8.44 -17.52
CA SER A 209 17.76 -8.30 -17.13
C SER A 209 18.13 -6.90 -16.66
N CYS A 210 17.57 -5.84 -17.25
CA CYS A 210 17.86 -4.46 -16.83
C CYS A 210 16.68 -3.67 -16.26
N SER A 211 15.50 -4.29 -16.22
CA SER A 211 14.23 -3.72 -15.75
C SER A 211 13.84 -2.42 -16.46
N GLN A 212 14.36 -2.18 -17.67
CA GLN A 212 14.02 -0.99 -18.46
C GLN A 212 12.78 -1.21 -19.29
N GLU A 213 11.91 -0.19 -19.29
CA GLU A 213 10.72 -0.13 -20.11
C GLU A 213 10.99 0.62 -21.42
N PHE A 214 10.49 0.08 -22.53
CA PHE A 214 10.65 0.65 -23.87
C PHE A 214 9.47 0.26 -24.78
N THR A 215 9.37 0.91 -25.95
CA THR A 215 8.31 0.66 -26.94
C THR A 215 8.92 0.39 -28.31
N GLY A 216 8.52 -0.68 -28.99
CA GLY A 216 9.07 -1.09 -30.30
C GLY A 216 10.58 -1.37 -30.31
N GLU A 217 11.23 -1.23 -31.47
CA GLU A 217 12.69 -1.39 -31.68
C GLU A 217 13.53 -0.16 -31.26
N GLY A 218 12.89 0.93 -30.82
CA GLY A 218 13.52 2.24 -30.70
C GLY A 218 14.02 2.64 -29.30
N LYS A 219 15.04 3.52 -29.27
CA LYS A 219 15.52 4.27 -28.09
C LYS A 219 14.67 5.53 -27.79
N ASP A 220 13.40 5.55 -28.19
CA ASP A 220 12.44 6.66 -28.00
C ASP A 220 11.97 6.73 -26.53
N TRP A 221 12.94 6.78 -25.64
CA TRP A 221 12.74 6.84 -24.22
C TRP A 221 12.07 8.15 -23.83
N SER A 222 11.03 8.04 -23.01
CA SER A 222 10.43 9.21 -22.35
C SER A 222 11.50 10.00 -21.59
N ASN A 223 11.27 11.29 -21.32
CA ASN A 223 12.19 12.09 -20.49
C ASN A 223 12.42 11.47 -19.10
N SER A 224 11.41 10.79 -18.54
CA SER A 224 11.55 10.02 -17.30
C SER A 224 12.57 8.88 -17.47
N THR A 225 12.43 8.09 -18.53
CA THR A 225 13.34 6.98 -18.84
C THR A 225 14.75 7.50 -19.16
N LYS A 226 14.89 8.58 -19.95
CA LYS A 226 16.19 9.23 -20.21
C LYS A 226 16.88 9.67 -18.91
N ARG A 227 16.14 10.24 -17.96
CA ARG A 227 16.67 10.57 -16.62
C ARG A 227 17.14 9.34 -15.85
N LYS A 228 16.35 8.26 -15.82
CA LYS A 228 16.76 6.96 -15.23
C LYS A 228 18.07 6.48 -15.84
N LEU A 229 18.23 6.75 -17.13
CA LEU A 229 19.39 6.33 -17.88
C LEU A 229 20.60 7.27 -17.77
N GLY A 230 20.51 8.35 -17.00
CA GLY A 230 21.57 9.35 -16.84
C GLY A 230 21.83 10.16 -18.11
N LYS A 231 20.87 10.19 -19.05
CA LYS A 231 20.99 10.95 -20.29
C LYS A 231 20.63 12.41 -20.07
N THR A 232 21.46 13.30 -20.59
CA THR A 232 21.20 14.74 -20.64
C THR A 232 19.95 15.02 -21.48
N ILE A 233 19.09 15.88 -20.98
CA ILE A 233 17.90 16.36 -21.68
C ILE A 233 18.12 17.85 -21.95
N PRO A 234 18.02 18.33 -23.19
CA PRO A 234 18.20 19.75 -23.50
C PRO A 234 17.29 20.65 -22.65
N LEU A 235 17.81 21.80 -22.24
CA LEU A 235 17.00 22.85 -21.60
C LEU A 235 16.02 23.44 -22.61
N GLU A 236 14.77 23.63 -22.19
CA GLU A 236 13.77 24.32 -22.99
C GLU A 236 13.50 25.70 -22.36
N PRO A 237 13.56 26.80 -23.13
CA PRO A 237 13.19 28.12 -22.61
C PRO A 237 11.71 28.13 -22.21
N TRP A 238 11.41 28.90 -21.17
CA TRP A 238 10.07 29.04 -20.62
C TRP A 238 9.42 30.34 -21.10
N GLU A 239 8.16 30.25 -21.58
CA GLU A 239 7.33 31.38 -22.01
C GLU A 239 5.89 31.19 -21.50
N PHE A 240 5.26 32.26 -20.99
CA PHE A 240 3.93 32.23 -20.36
C PHE A 240 2.84 31.52 -21.17
N GLU A 241 2.78 31.84 -22.45
CA GLU A 241 1.78 31.30 -23.37
C GLU A 241 1.90 29.79 -23.59
N LYS A 242 3.11 29.22 -23.42
CA LYS A 242 3.31 27.78 -23.61
C LYS A 242 2.70 26.99 -22.45
N ASP A 243 2.23 25.79 -22.73
CA ASP A 243 1.67 24.88 -21.72
C ASP A 243 2.70 23.94 -21.10
N ARG A 244 3.98 24.04 -21.49
CA ARG A 244 5.03 23.17 -20.99
C ARG A 244 6.21 24.01 -20.53
N TRP A 245 6.48 24.00 -19.24
CA TRP A 245 7.51 24.84 -18.62
C TRP A 245 8.61 23.97 -18.05
N ASP A 246 9.86 24.30 -18.38
CA ASP A 246 11.02 23.62 -17.83
C ASP A 246 11.33 24.16 -16.43
N LEU A 247 11.21 23.29 -15.42
CA LEU A 247 11.46 23.63 -14.03
C LEU A 247 12.92 24.01 -13.76
N ARG A 248 13.87 23.59 -14.61
CA ARG A 248 15.29 23.96 -14.44
C ARG A 248 15.53 25.43 -14.75
N VAL A 249 14.74 26.01 -15.65
CA VAL A 249 14.79 27.44 -15.97
C VAL A 249 14.10 28.25 -14.87
N LEU A 250 13.01 27.72 -14.31
CA LEU A 250 12.24 28.37 -13.23
C LEU A 250 12.91 28.27 -11.85
N TYR A 251 13.79 27.28 -11.66
CA TYR A 251 14.55 27.07 -10.43
C TYR A 251 16.04 26.95 -10.74
N PRO A 252 16.72 28.08 -11.03
CA PRO A 252 18.14 28.06 -11.35
C PRO A 252 18.95 27.49 -10.17
N GLY A 253 19.99 26.70 -10.49
CA GLY A 253 20.88 26.10 -9.49
C GLY A 253 20.37 24.82 -8.82
N ILE A 254 19.13 24.38 -9.09
CA ILE A 254 18.66 23.07 -8.59
C ILE A 254 19.22 21.94 -9.45
N GLU A 255 19.88 20.99 -8.79
CA GLU A 255 20.35 19.77 -9.42
C GLU A 255 19.18 18.95 -9.98
N GLU A 256 19.29 18.54 -11.25
CA GLU A 256 18.17 17.95 -11.97
C GLU A 256 17.56 16.72 -11.26
N TYR A 257 18.37 15.90 -10.59
CA TYR A 257 17.89 14.69 -9.91
C TYR A 257 17.12 14.96 -8.62
N LYS A 258 17.14 16.19 -8.07
CA LYS A 258 16.28 16.62 -6.95
C LYS A 258 14.87 17.01 -7.42
N LEU A 259 14.68 17.22 -8.72
CA LEU A 259 13.37 17.51 -9.28
C LEU A 259 12.52 16.23 -9.41
N LYS A 260 11.24 16.29 -9.02
CA LYS A 260 10.32 15.16 -9.25
C LYS A 260 10.03 14.98 -10.75
N SER A 261 9.87 16.08 -11.47
CA SER A 261 9.71 16.16 -12.93
C SER A 261 10.57 17.31 -13.45
N LEU A 262 11.03 17.23 -14.70
CA LEU A 262 11.69 18.36 -15.35
C LEU A 262 10.70 19.39 -15.88
N PHE A 263 9.48 18.96 -16.21
CA PHE A 263 8.49 19.81 -16.85
C PHE A 263 7.22 19.91 -15.99
N LEU A 264 6.71 21.13 -15.85
CA LEU A 264 5.30 21.37 -15.57
C LEU A 264 4.55 21.35 -16.90
N ASN A 265 3.36 20.76 -16.90
CA ASN A 265 2.55 20.64 -18.10
C ASN A 265 1.12 21.05 -17.77
N PHE A 266 0.61 22.08 -18.45
CA PHE A 266 -0.73 22.66 -18.28
C PHE A 266 -1.72 22.15 -19.33
N THR A 267 -1.27 21.31 -20.27
CA THR A 267 -2.17 20.67 -21.23
C THR A 267 -3.23 19.87 -20.48
N ASN A 268 -4.48 19.97 -20.96
CA ASN A 268 -5.66 19.31 -20.41
C ASN A 268 -5.95 19.69 -18.93
N CYS A 269 -5.62 20.91 -18.50
CA CYS A 269 -5.99 21.42 -17.17
C CYS A 269 -7.37 22.10 -17.12
N GLY A 270 -8.22 21.86 -18.10
CA GLY A 270 -9.55 22.46 -18.24
C GLY A 270 -9.56 23.60 -19.25
N SER A 271 -10.54 24.50 -19.09
CA SER A 271 -10.73 25.68 -19.94
C SER A 271 -9.58 26.68 -19.87
N ASN A 272 -9.37 27.44 -20.97
CA ASN A 272 -8.26 28.40 -21.09
C ASN A 272 -8.24 29.45 -19.98
N TRP A 273 -9.41 29.95 -19.55
CA TRP A 273 -9.50 30.94 -18.46
C TRP A 273 -8.90 30.39 -17.16
N PHE A 274 -9.17 29.12 -16.84
CA PHE A 274 -8.69 28.49 -15.62
C PHE A 274 -7.22 28.12 -15.72
N VAL A 275 -6.77 27.65 -16.90
CA VAL A 275 -5.35 27.41 -17.19
C VAL A 275 -4.52 28.67 -16.94
N ASN A 276 -4.96 29.81 -17.45
CA ASN A 276 -4.26 31.08 -17.25
C ASN A 276 -4.19 31.49 -15.77
N LEU A 277 -5.27 31.32 -15.00
CA LEU A 277 -5.24 31.55 -13.55
C LEU A 277 -4.28 30.61 -12.81
N ILE A 278 -4.26 29.31 -13.16
CA ILE A 278 -3.31 28.36 -12.56
C ILE A 278 -1.87 28.76 -12.92
N LYS A 279 -1.60 29.17 -14.16
CA LYS A 279 -0.28 29.62 -14.59
C LYS A 279 0.19 30.82 -13.74
N THR A 280 -0.65 31.83 -13.57
CA THR A 280 -0.38 32.99 -12.70
C THR A 280 -0.13 32.57 -11.26
N TYR A 281 -0.98 31.70 -10.71
CA TYR A 281 -0.82 31.18 -9.36
C TYR A 281 0.49 30.39 -9.18
N VAL A 282 0.85 29.55 -10.15
CA VAL A 282 2.08 28.76 -10.11
C VAL A 282 3.31 29.66 -10.10
N ILE A 283 3.33 30.73 -10.90
CA ILE A 283 4.40 31.73 -10.87
C ILE A 283 4.48 32.39 -9.49
N TRP A 284 3.33 32.80 -8.93
CA TRP A 284 3.30 33.36 -7.59
C TRP A 284 3.86 32.38 -6.55
N ARG A 285 3.48 31.09 -6.59
CA ARG A 285 4.00 30.06 -5.69
C ARG A 285 5.51 29.87 -5.82
N ILE A 286 6.04 29.87 -7.05
CA ILE A 286 7.46 29.77 -7.33
C ILE A 286 8.19 30.98 -6.72
N ASN A 287 7.69 32.19 -6.97
CA ASN A 287 8.28 33.44 -6.46
C ASN A 287 8.19 33.53 -4.93
N SER A 288 7.19 32.93 -4.31
CA SER A 288 7.05 32.78 -2.85
C SER A 288 7.96 31.69 -2.24
N GLY A 289 8.92 31.15 -3.01
CA GLY A 289 9.93 30.21 -2.51
C GLY A 289 9.47 28.76 -2.35
N ILE A 290 8.31 28.38 -2.91
CA ILE A 290 7.82 27.00 -2.80
C ILE A 290 8.67 26.08 -3.66
N LYS A 291 9.06 24.92 -3.13
CA LYS A 291 9.87 23.92 -3.84
C LYS A 291 9.12 23.37 -5.06
N GLY A 292 9.79 23.22 -6.21
CA GLY A 292 9.18 22.75 -7.47
C GLY A 292 8.52 21.36 -7.38
N LYS A 293 9.00 20.48 -6.49
CA LYS A 293 8.34 19.18 -6.23
C LYS A 293 6.91 19.33 -5.67
N THR A 294 6.66 20.38 -4.90
CA THR A 294 5.35 20.69 -4.32
C THR A 294 4.43 21.25 -5.40
N VAL A 295 4.90 22.24 -6.16
CA VAL A 295 4.17 22.81 -7.30
C VAL A 295 3.73 21.73 -8.29
N PHE A 296 4.63 20.81 -8.65
CA PHE A 296 4.31 19.68 -9.52
C PHE A 296 3.21 18.78 -8.94
N ALA A 297 3.22 18.53 -7.63
CA ALA A 297 2.21 17.69 -6.98
C ALA A 297 0.84 18.38 -6.98
N GLU A 298 0.79 19.69 -6.74
CA GLU A 298 -0.45 20.48 -6.70
C GLU A 298 -1.10 20.63 -8.07
N LEU A 299 -0.30 20.71 -9.13
CA LEU A 299 -0.81 20.79 -10.51
C LEU A 299 -1.71 19.59 -10.86
N HIS A 300 -1.48 18.42 -10.26
CA HIS A 300 -2.38 17.28 -10.42
C HIS A 300 -3.78 17.58 -9.85
N ASN A 301 -3.85 18.24 -8.68
CA ASN A 301 -5.11 18.63 -8.06
C ASN A 301 -5.87 19.65 -8.92
N TYR A 302 -5.16 20.67 -9.40
CA TYR A 302 -5.76 21.70 -10.25
C TYR A 302 -6.23 21.15 -11.59
N ARG A 303 -5.46 20.27 -12.23
CA ARG A 303 -5.88 19.60 -13.48
C ARG A 303 -7.23 18.91 -13.32
N HIS A 304 -7.38 18.14 -12.25
CA HIS A 304 -8.58 17.38 -11.99
C HIS A 304 -9.77 18.28 -11.65
N PHE A 305 -9.55 19.38 -10.92
CA PHE A 305 -10.60 20.37 -10.67
C PHE A 305 -11.01 21.10 -11.96
N GLY A 306 -10.05 21.50 -12.80
CA GLY A 306 -10.32 22.17 -14.07
C GLY A 306 -11.13 21.31 -15.05
N TRP A 307 -10.85 20.00 -15.12
CA TRP A 307 -11.69 19.05 -15.87
C TRP A 307 -13.12 18.97 -15.35
N PHE A 308 -13.30 19.03 -14.03
CA PHE A 308 -14.63 19.07 -13.44
C PHE A 308 -15.36 20.38 -13.81
N LEU A 309 -14.69 21.54 -13.71
CA LEU A 309 -15.26 22.84 -14.08
C LEU A 309 -15.70 22.86 -15.56
N GLU A 310 -14.84 22.38 -16.45
CA GLU A 310 -15.13 22.28 -17.89
C GLU A 310 -16.35 21.38 -18.17
N ARG A 311 -16.44 20.22 -17.49
CA ARG A 311 -17.61 19.32 -17.59
C ARG A 311 -18.90 19.90 -17.03
N GLN A 312 -18.82 20.82 -16.06
CA GLN A 312 -19.98 21.53 -15.52
C GLN A 312 -20.32 22.80 -16.32
N GLY A 313 -19.57 23.12 -17.37
CA GLY A 313 -19.81 24.29 -18.21
C GLY A 313 -19.45 25.62 -17.55
N VAL A 314 -18.56 25.61 -16.55
CA VAL A 314 -18.18 26.81 -15.80
C VAL A 314 -17.27 27.70 -16.64
N THR A 315 -17.64 28.96 -16.81
CA THR A 315 -16.96 29.88 -17.74
C THR A 315 -16.07 30.91 -17.06
N CYS A 316 -16.24 31.14 -15.76
CA CYS A 316 -15.37 31.99 -14.96
C CYS A 316 -15.29 31.54 -13.50
N ILE A 317 -14.41 32.16 -12.71
CA ILE A 317 -14.16 31.78 -11.32
C ILE A 317 -15.29 32.22 -10.38
N GLU A 318 -15.99 33.30 -10.71
CA GLU A 318 -17.09 33.89 -9.93
C GLU A 318 -18.34 33.00 -9.91
N GLU A 319 -18.49 32.11 -10.90
CA GLU A 319 -19.55 31.10 -10.95
C GLU A 319 -19.35 29.96 -9.92
N ILE A 320 -18.18 29.90 -9.27
CA ILE A 320 -17.89 28.84 -8.29
C ILE A 320 -18.54 29.18 -6.96
N ASP A 321 -19.59 28.43 -6.63
CA ASP A 321 -20.29 28.51 -5.35
C ASP A 321 -20.11 27.25 -4.48
N ARG A 322 -20.69 27.30 -3.27
CA ARG A 322 -20.69 26.17 -2.32
C ARG A 322 -21.39 24.93 -2.89
N ASN A 323 -22.41 25.07 -3.73
CA ASN A 323 -23.16 23.94 -4.30
C ASN A 323 -22.33 23.20 -5.35
N LEU A 324 -21.60 23.93 -6.18
CA LEU A 324 -20.67 23.39 -7.16
C LEU A 324 -19.54 22.62 -6.47
N LEU A 325 -18.96 23.17 -5.39
CA LEU A 325 -17.96 22.47 -4.60
C LEU A 325 -18.53 21.23 -3.89
N ALA A 326 -19.72 21.31 -3.31
CA ALA A 326 -20.38 20.13 -2.74
C ALA A 326 -20.59 19.04 -3.80
N THR A 327 -20.92 19.44 -5.04
CA THR A 327 -21.02 18.51 -6.18
C THR A 327 -19.67 17.89 -6.51
N TYR A 328 -18.60 18.70 -6.56
CA TYR A 328 -17.24 18.21 -6.78
C TYR A 328 -16.81 17.18 -5.72
N TYR A 329 -17.07 17.47 -4.45
CA TYR A 329 -16.73 16.59 -3.33
C TYR A 329 -17.48 15.27 -3.41
N ASN A 330 -18.79 15.32 -3.66
CA ASN A 330 -19.66 14.15 -3.66
C ASN A 330 -19.55 13.28 -4.91
N LYS A 331 -19.20 13.84 -6.07
CA LYS A 331 -19.10 13.08 -7.32
C LYS A 331 -17.68 12.64 -7.65
N GLU A 332 -16.69 13.48 -7.35
CA GLU A 332 -15.34 13.28 -7.85
C GLU A 332 -14.36 12.87 -6.73
N LEU A 333 -14.53 13.38 -5.51
CA LEU A 333 -13.58 13.12 -4.41
C LEU A 333 -14.02 12.00 -3.46
N CYS A 334 -15.32 11.71 -3.31
CA CYS A 334 -15.86 10.81 -2.28
C CYS A 334 -15.32 9.37 -2.32
N HIS A 335 -14.79 8.92 -3.46
CA HIS A 335 -14.21 7.60 -3.64
C HIS A 335 -12.71 7.54 -3.32
N LEU A 336 -12.07 8.69 -3.06
CA LEU A 336 -10.66 8.79 -2.75
C LEU A 336 -10.42 8.52 -1.26
N ALA A 337 -9.21 8.07 -0.94
CA ALA A 337 -8.77 7.98 0.46
C ALA A 337 -8.83 9.36 1.13
N ASN A 338 -9.20 9.40 2.42
CA ASN A 338 -9.36 10.65 3.18
C ASN A 338 -8.14 11.57 3.10
N SER A 339 -6.92 11.01 3.13
CA SER A 339 -5.68 11.77 2.99
C SER A 339 -5.55 12.45 1.62
N THR A 340 -5.95 11.77 0.55
CA THR A 340 -5.99 12.32 -0.81
C THR A 340 -7.08 13.39 -0.92
N PHE A 341 -8.29 13.10 -0.43
CA PHE A 341 -9.40 14.06 -0.40
C PHE A 341 -9.01 15.37 0.28
N ILE A 342 -8.40 15.28 1.47
CA ILE A 342 -7.93 16.45 2.24
C ILE A 342 -6.87 17.24 1.47
N ASN A 343 -5.94 16.54 0.79
CA ASN A 343 -4.97 17.22 -0.05
C ASN A 343 -5.66 18.04 -1.15
N PHE A 344 -6.66 17.49 -1.83
CA PHE A 344 -7.43 18.23 -2.85
C PHE A 344 -8.07 19.50 -2.27
N ILE A 345 -8.84 19.37 -1.19
CA ILE A 345 -9.52 20.53 -0.57
C ILE A 345 -8.51 21.57 -0.07
N SER A 346 -7.44 21.13 0.59
CA SER A 346 -6.41 22.05 1.11
C SER A 346 -5.72 22.85 -0.02
N ARG A 347 -5.44 22.22 -1.17
CA ARG A 347 -4.84 22.92 -2.33
C ARG A 347 -5.80 23.91 -3.00
N LEU A 348 -7.08 23.57 -3.06
CA LEU A 348 -8.11 24.49 -3.54
C LEU A 348 -8.30 25.66 -2.58
N SER A 349 -8.37 25.41 -1.28
CA SER A 349 -8.47 26.46 -0.25
C SER A 349 -7.31 27.43 -0.34
N THR A 350 -6.08 26.94 -0.49
CA THR A 350 -4.90 27.80 -0.66
C THR A 350 -4.99 28.65 -1.93
N PHE A 351 -5.51 28.08 -3.03
CA PHE A 351 -5.67 28.78 -4.30
C PHE A 351 -6.75 29.87 -4.23
N PHE A 352 -7.92 29.57 -3.65
CA PHE A 352 -8.99 30.56 -3.48
C PHE A 352 -8.57 31.69 -2.53
N ASN A 353 -7.91 31.37 -1.42
CA ASN A 353 -7.39 32.39 -0.50
C ASN A 353 -6.41 33.32 -1.21
N TRP A 354 -5.44 32.75 -1.94
CA TRP A 354 -4.50 33.54 -2.74
C TRP A 354 -5.23 34.48 -3.71
N GLY A 355 -6.20 33.99 -4.48
CA GLY A 355 -6.86 34.80 -5.50
C GLY A 355 -7.65 35.97 -4.91
N ASN A 356 -8.30 35.77 -3.77
CA ASN A 356 -8.99 36.84 -3.04
C ASN A 356 -8.00 37.83 -2.41
N GLU A 357 -6.97 37.35 -1.73
CA GLU A 357 -5.95 38.19 -1.06
C GLU A 357 -5.18 39.06 -2.06
N THR A 358 -4.90 38.53 -3.25
CA THR A 358 -4.17 39.22 -4.31
C THR A 358 -5.06 39.93 -5.32
N GLN A 359 -6.38 39.92 -5.12
CA GLN A 359 -7.37 40.51 -6.02
C GLN A 359 -7.30 40.02 -7.47
N ASN A 360 -6.78 38.80 -7.69
CA ASN A 360 -6.84 38.15 -9.02
C ASN A 360 -8.28 37.75 -9.38
N PHE A 361 -9.12 37.52 -8.37
CA PHE A 361 -10.55 37.29 -8.50
C PHE A 361 -11.27 37.49 -7.16
N ILE A 362 -12.60 37.47 -7.16
CA ILE A 362 -13.42 37.60 -5.96
C ILE A 362 -14.35 36.39 -5.85
N THR A 363 -14.22 35.62 -4.77
CA THR A 363 -15.14 34.55 -4.39
C THR A 363 -15.56 34.70 -2.92
N PRO A 364 -16.68 34.11 -2.48
CA PRO A 364 -17.06 34.14 -1.07
C PRO A 364 -15.96 33.58 -0.15
N SER A 365 -15.62 34.29 0.93
CA SER A 365 -14.60 33.86 1.91
C SER A 365 -14.96 32.55 2.63
N THR A 366 -16.24 32.17 2.60
CA THR A 366 -16.77 30.94 3.19
C THR A 366 -16.80 29.77 2.21
N LEU A 367 -16.22 29.88 1.01
CA LEU A 367 -16.33 28.87 -0.03
C LEU A 367 -15.83 27.47 0.42
N ILE A 368 -14.75 27.42 1.19
CA ILE A 368 -14.24 26.20 1.84
C ILE A 368 -14.09 26.45 3.35
N SER A 369 -14.70 25.60 4.16
CA SER A 369 -14.68 25.65 5.62
C SER A 369 -14.02 24.43 6.25
N SER A 370 -13.70 24.52 7.54
CA SER A 370 -13.14 23.41 8.32
C SER A 370 -14.05 22.17 8.36
N PHE A 371 -15.38 22.35 8.22
CA PHE A 371 -16.34 21.24 8.19
C PHE A 371 -16.32 20.42 6.91
N ASP A 372 -15.71 20.93 5.84
CA ASP A 372 -15.60 20.22 4.56
C ASP A 372 -14.49 19.14 4.57
N TYR A 373 -13.64 19.14 5.60
CA TYR A 373 -12.55 18.19 5.74
C TYR A 373 -13.03 16.89 6.42
N PRO A 374 -12.80 15.70 5.82
CA PRO A 374 -13.17 14.44 6.45
C PRO A 374 -12.35 14.18 7.72
N LYS A 375 -12.97 13.53 8.70
CA LYS A 375 -12.27 13.10 9.92
C LYS A 375 -11.29 11.96 9.59
N ILE A 376 -10.04 12.09 10.00
CA ILE A 376 -9.00 11.08 9.76
C ILE A 376 -8.80 10.22 11.01
N PHE A 377 -9.03 8.92 10.85
CA PHE A 377 -8.50 7.89 11.75
C PHE A 377 -7.20 7.40 11.15
N ASN A 378 -6.11 7.42 11.93
CA ASN A 378 -4.83 6.93 11.45
C ASN A 378 -4.69 5.48 11.86
N GLU A 379 -4.30 4.63 10.91
CA GLU A 379 -3.85 3.27 11.20
C GLU A 379 -2.52 3.31 11.93
N GLU A 380 -2.26 2.28 12.74
CA GLU A 380 -0.96 2.10 13.38
C GLU A 380 0.13 1.89 12.32
N PRO A 381 1.35 2.38 12.55
CA PRO A 381 2.48 2.10 11.66
C PRO A 381 2.75 0.59 11.56
N ASP A 382 3.11 0.13 10.37
CA ASP A 382 3.47 -1.26 10.10
C ASP A 382 4.97 -1.36 9.74
N PRO A 383 5.87 -1.32 10.75
CA PRO A 383 7.30 -1.52 10.54
C PRO A 383 7.61 -2.96 10.13
N LEU A 384 8.77 -3.19 9.48
CA LEU A 384 9.33 -4.54 9.36
C LEU A 384 9.50 -5.17 10.74
N GLU A 385 9.13 -6.44 10.84
CA GLU A 385 9.33 -7.28 12.02
C GLU A 385 10.83 -7.57 12.22
N ASP A 386 11.24 -7.80 13.47
CA ASP A 386 12.65 -8.09 13.82
C ASP A 386 13.17 -9.33 13.07
N SER A 387 12.35 -10.39 12.98
CA SER A 387 12.65 -11.62 12.22
C SER A 387 12.88 -11.37 10.72
N VAL A 388 12.14 -10.44 10.12
CA VAL A 388 12.30 -10.05 8.72
C VAL A 388 13.59 -9.26 8.52
N ILE A 389 13.92 -8.37 9.46
CA ILE A 389 15.16 -7.58 9.42
C ILE A 389 16.36 -8.51 9.54
N GLU A 390 16.35 -9.43 10.51
CA GLU A 390 17.39 -10.45 10.71
C GLU A 390 17.59 -11.29 9.45
N ALA A 391 16.51 -11.82 8.87
CA ALA A 391 16.59 -12.61 7.64
C ALA A 391 17.16 -11.81 6.45
N ILE A 392 16.86 -10.51 6.34
CA ILE A 392 17.46 -9.64 5.31
C ILE A 392 18.96 -9.48 5.57
N ILE A 393 19.37 -9.20 6.81
CA ILE A 393 20.77 -8.99 7.20
C ILE A 393 21.60 -10.26 6.94
N GLU A 394 21.10 -11.43 7.35
CA GLU A 394 21.76 -12.72 7.14
C GLU A 394 22.02 -13.02 5.65
N ASN A 395 21.11 -12.59 4.78
CA ASN A 395 21.22 -12.80 3.33
C ASN A 395 21.84 -11.60 2.59
N LEU A 396 22.22 -10.53 3.29
CA LEU A 396 22.65 -9.27 2.67
C LEU A 396 23.96 -9.42 1.87
N HIS A 397 24.84 -10.32 2.32
CA HIS A 397 26.15 -10.63 1.71
C HIS A 397 26.05 -11.07 0.23
N ILE A 398 24.87 -11.51 -0.20
CA ILE A 398 24.55 -11.96 -1.55
C ILE A 398 24.49 -10.78 -2.55
N LEU A 399 24.26 -9.55 -2.07
CA LEU A 399 24.05 -8.37 -2.91
C LEU A 399 25.36 -7.58 -3.14
N PRO A 400 25.43 -6.63 -4.10
CA PRO A 400 26.60 -5.77 -4.28
C PRO A 400 26.91 -4.92 -3.04
N GLU A 401 28.17 -4.85 -2.59
CA GLU A 401 28.60 -4.22 -1.32
C GLU A 401 28.05 -2.79 -1.11
N SER A 402 28.06 -1.96 -2.16
CA SER A 402 27.53 -0.60 -2.10
C SER A 402 26.05 -0.55 -1.69
N LEU A 403 25.25 -1.50 -2.19
CA LEU A 403 23.82 -1.60 -1.89
C LEU A 403 23.57 -2.23 -0.52
N GLN A 404 24.46 -3.12 -0.06
CA GLN A 404 24.46 -3.62 1.32
C GLN A 404 24.65 -2.48 2.31
N LEU A 405 25.70 -1.66 2.11
CA LEU A 405 25.99 -0.51 2.97
C LEU A 405 24.84 0.49 2.97
N MET A 406 24.22 0.74 1.81
CA MET A 406 23.06 1.63 1.72
C MET A 406 21.89 1.12 2.59
N PHE A 407 21.63 -0.18 2.61
CA PHE A 407 20.62 -0.77 3.50
C PHE A 407 21.00 -0.60 4.98
N MET A 408 22.21 -1.00 5.36
CA MET A 408 22.69 -0.94 6.75
C MET A 408 22.67 0.49 7.31
N LEU A 409 23.17 1.47 6.56
CA LEU A 409 23.11 2.88 6.95
C LEU A 409 21.68 3.41 6.99
N GLY A 410 20.85 3.04 6.01
CA GLY A 410 19.45 3.46 5.98
C GLY A 410 18.67 2.99 7.21
N PHE A 411 18.91 1.75 7.64
CA PHE A 411 18.33 1.18 8.85
C PHE A 411 18.87 1.87 10.10
N HIS A 412 20.19 1.81 10.35
CA HIS A 412 20.84 2.36 11.55
C HIS A 412 20.48 3.84 11.79
N LEU A 413 20.57 4.67 10.76
CA LEU A 413 20.27 6.10 10.87
C LEU A 413 18.76 6.38 10.97
N GLY A 414 17.91 5.42 10.58
CA GLY A 414 16.50 5.66 10.31
C GLY A 414 16.28 6.79 9.29
N ALA A 415 17.19 6.96 8.32
CA ALA A 415 17.21 8.09 7.41
C ALA A 415 16.01 8.09 6.46
N ARG A 416 15.51 9.26 6.07
CA ARG A 416 14.54 9.33 4.96
C ARG A 416 15.22 8.89 3.66
N PRO A 417 14.48 8.31 2.70
CA PRO A 417 15.07 7.89 1.44
C PRO A 417 15.87 8.98 0.72
N GLY A 418 15.39 10.23 0.73
CA GLY A 418 16.11 11.37 0.16
C GLY A 418 17.42 11.69 0.90
N GLU A 419 17.40 11.70 2.23
CA GLU A 419 18.57 11.95 3.08
C GLU A 419 19.67 10.90 2.81
N LEU A 420 19.29 9.64 2.68
CA LEU A 420 20.20 8.54 2.36
C LEU A 420 20.74 8.61 0.93
N CYS A 421 19.89 8.92 -0.06
CA CYS A 421 20.32 9.01 -1.46
C CYS A 421 21.28 10.18 -1.72
N TYR A 422 21.16 11.27 -0.94
CA TYR A 422 21.99 12.47 -1.07
C TYR A 422 23.07 12.58 0.02
N LEU A 423 23.38 11.47 0.69
CA LEU A 423 24.45 11.42 1.69
C LEU A 423 25.79 11.78 1.03
N ARG A 424 26.54 12.73 1.60
CA ARG A 424 27.80 13.24 1.03
C ARG A 424 28.95 12.26 1.25
N LYS A 425 29.95 12.24 0.36
CA LYS A 425 31.13 11.35 0.50
C LYS A 425 31.94 11.61 1.77
N ASP A 426 31.90 12.83 2.28
CA ASP A 426 32.62 13.26 3.48
C ASP A 426 31.73 13.31 4.73
N CYS A 427 30.59 12.60 4.70
CA CYS A 427 29.61 12.57 5.80
C CYS A 427 30.14 12.01 7.12
N CYS A 428 31.23 11.22 7.10
CA CYS A 428 31.73 10.55 8.29
C CYS A 428 32.86 11.35 8.94
N LYS A 429 32.64 11.82 10.16
CA LYS A 429 33.58 12.65 10.94
C LYS A 429 33.89 11.98 12.29
N PRO A 430 35.15 11.94 12.72
CA PRO A 430 35.46 11.57 14.09
C PRO A 430 35.10 12.70 15.06
N ASP A 431 34.84 12.32 16.30
CA ASP A 431 34.91 13.18 17.48
C ASP A 431 36.33 13.77 17.67
N GLN A 432 36.45 14.81 18.50
CA GLN A 432 37.71 15.46 18.90
C GLN A 432 38.76 14.44 19.35
N ASP A 433 38.37 13.43 20.13
CA ASP A 433 39.27 12.39 20.64
C ASP A 433 39.37 11.15 19.73
N GLY A 434 38.70 11.16 18.56
CA GLY A 434 38.73 10.05 17.58
C GLY A 434 38.02 8.76 18.01
N THR A 435 37.41 8.74 19.21
CA THR A 435 36.82 7.54 19.83
C THR A 435 35.43 7.22 19.28
N ILE A 436 34.67 8.25 18.92
CA ILE A 436 33.32 8.14 18.36
C ILE A 436 33.32 8.67 16.94
N TRP A 437 32.59 8.00 16.06
CA TRP A 437 32.37 8.47 14.69
C TRP A 437 30.92 8.87 14.49
N TRP A 438 30.74 9.96 13.77
CA TRP A 438 29.46 10.56 13.44
C TRP A 438 29.24 10.52 11.94
N VAL A 439 28.00 10.26 11.53
CA VAL A 439 27.53 10.50 10.17
C VAL A 439 26.65 11.74 10.17
N GLU A 440 27.08 12.74 9.41
CA GLU A 440 26.43 14.02 9.20
C GLU A 440 25.68 14.03 7.86
N PHE A 441 24.45 14.52 7.88
CA PHE A 441 23.61 14.60 6.68
C PHE A 441 22.62 15.75 6.74
N GLU A 442 22.35 16.34 5.57
CA GLU A 442 21.37 17.40 5.42
C GLU A 442 19.95 16.82 5.35
N ARG A 443 19.02 17.41 6.11
CA ARG A 443 17.62 16.99 6.10
C ARG A 443 16.83 17.68 5.01
N GLU A 444 16.33 16.93 4.04
CA GLU A 444 15.62 17.47 2.87
C GLU A 444 14.37 18.34 3.19
N LYS A 445 13.65 18.00 4.28
CA LYS A 445 12.39 18.69 4.65
C LYS A 445 12.63 20.02 5.36
N SER A 446 13.71 20.12 6.11
CA SER A 446 13.97 21.24 7.03
C SER A 446 15.23 22.03 6.66
N SER A 447 16.04 21.51 5.73
CA SER A 447 17.27 22.13 5.22
C SER A 447 18.25 22.51 6.33
N ASP A 448 18.25 21.72 7.40
CA ASP A 448 19.17 21.79 8.53
C ASP A 448 19.97 20.48 8.63
N GLU A 449 21.12 20.55 9.27
CA GLU A 449 22.02 19.40 9.44
C GLU A 449 21.54 18.47 10.57
N HIS A 450 21.81 17.19 10.41
CA HIS A 450 21.64 16.18 11.46
C HIS A 450 22.88 15.32 11.54
N ARG A 451 23.21 14.86 12.75
CA ARG A 451 24.33 13.95 12.98
C ARG A 451 23.91 12.82 13.89
N LEU A 452 24.36 11.62 13.58
CA LEU A 452 24.11 10.42 14.39
C LEU A 452 25.40 9.62 14.54
N PRO A 453 25.60 8.99 15.71
CA PRO A 453 26.77 8.18 15.95
C PRO A 453 26.68 6.88 15.13
N VAL A 454 27.82 6.36 14.68
CA VAL A 454 27.91 5.09 13.94
C VAL A 454 28.98 4.17 14.52
N PRO A 455 28.77 2.84 14.51
CA PRO A 455 29.78 1.86 14.87
C PRO A 455 31.01 1.92 13.95
N THR A 456 32.18 1.56 14.48
CA THR A 456 33.45 1.57 13.76
C THR A 456 33.44 0.68 12.52
N GLU A 457 32.69 -0.42 12.54
CA GLU A 457 32.50 -1.34 11.42
C GLU A 457 31.82 -0.63 10.25
N ILE A 458 30.79 0.19 10.51
CA ILE A 458 30.11 0.99 9.49
C ILE A 458 31.05 2.08 8.95
N VAL A 459 31.90 2.68 9.80
CA VAL A 459 32.89 3.68 9.38
C VAL A 459 33.87 3.10 8.36
N HIS A 460 34.35 1.87 8.59
CA HIS A 460 35.24 1.19 7.66
C HIS A 460 34.56 0.98 6.30
N LEU A 461 33.30 0.54 6.29
CA LEU A 461 32.52 0.37 5.06
C LEU A 461 32.27 1.70 4.34
N ILE A 462 31.99 2.80 5.07
CA ILE A 462 31.86 4.14 4.47
C ILE A 462 33.17 4.55 3.79
N LYS A 463 34.31 4.34 4.44
CA LYS A 463 35.63 4.65 3.86
C LYS A 463 35.87 3.84 2.58
N LYS A 464 35.58 2.53 2.59
CA LYS A 464 35.68 1.67 1.39
C LYS A 464 34.77 2.16 0.27
N GLN A 465 33.52 2.49 0.58
CA GLN A 465 32.55 3.04 -0.37
C GLN A 465 33.00 4.39 -0.96
N LYS A 466 33.59 5.27 -0.14
CA LYS A 466 34.16 6.54 -0.59
C LYS A 466 35.27 6.31 -1.63
N THR A 467 36.20 5.40 -1.35
CA THR A 467 37.27 5.03 -2.30
C THR A 467 36.68 4.52 -3.61
N TYR A 468 35.74 3.58 -3.54
CA TYR A 468 35.06 3.02 -4.72
C TYR A 468 34.37 4.10 -5.58
N ILE A 469 33.69 5.06 -4.97
CA ILE A 469 33.04 6.16 -5.72
C ILE A 469 34.07 7.10 -6.35
N ASN A 470 35.17 7.40 -5.65
CA ASN A 470 36.23 8.24 -6.17
C ASN A 470 36.92 7.58 -7.38
N GLU A 471 37.15 6.27 -7.34
CA GLU A 471 37.68 5.51 -8.47
C GLU A 471 36.72 5.53 -9.68
N LEU A 472 35.41 5.46 -9.43
CA LEU A 472 34.41 5.46 -10.51
C LEU A 472 34.21 6.81 -11.20
N PHE A 473 34.14 7.89 -10.42
CA PHE A 473 33.67 9.18 -10.92
C PHE A 473 34.62 10.35 -10.70
N GLY A 474 35.66 10.18 -9.90
CA GLY A 474 36.54 11.25 -9.44
C GLY A 474 35.98 12.03 -8.25
N ASP A 475 36.72 13.07 -7.85
CA ASP A 475 36.39 13.87 -6.67
C ASP A 475 35.16 14.77 -6.88
N ASP A 476 34.85 15.13 -8.13
CA ASP A 476 33.76 16.05 -8.52
C ASP A 476 32.35 15.53 -8.20
N TYR A 477 32.18 14.22 -8.02
CA TYR A 477 30.90 13.61 -7.66
C TYR A 477 30.68 13.63 -6.14
N PRO A 478 29.74 14.40 -5.56
CA PRO A 478 29.76 14.72 -4.13
C PRO A 478 29.11 13.67 -3.20
N TYR A 479 28.44 12.65 -3.72
CA TYR A 479 27.62 11.71 -2.92
C TYR A 479 28.31 10.37 -2.65
N LEU A 480 28.01 9.78 -1.49
CA LEU A 480 28.53 8.48 -1.07
C LEU A 480 27.96 7.32 -1.90
N PHE A 481 26.77 7.48 -2.47
CA PHE A 481 26.14 6.47 -3.30
C PHE A 481 25.88 6.98 -4.71
N CYS A 482 25.85 6.09 -5.69
CA CYS A 482 25.44 6.39 -7.06
C CYS A 482 24.26 5.53 -7.49
N HIS A 483 23.65 5.91 -8.61
CA HIS A 483 22.61 5.09 -9.23
C HIS A 483 23.22 3.95 -10.04
N TYR A 484 22.44 2.89 -10.23
CA TYR A 484 22.86 1.70 -10.95
C TYR A 484 21.79 1.26 -11.94
N GLN A 485 22.25 0.80 -13.09
CA GLN A 485 21.45 0.11 -14.09
C GLN A 485 21.76 -1.39 -14.08
N GLN A 486 20.93 -2.14 -14.81
CA GLN A 486 21.11 -3.58 -15.00
C GLN A 486 20.93 -4.40 -13.72
N LEU A 487 20.09 -3.87 -12.82
CA LEU A 487 19.63 -4.53 -11.60
C LEU A 487 18.30 -5.26 -11.85
N GLY A 488 18.29 -6.19 -12.81
CA GLY A 488 17.13 -7.01 -13.12
C GLY A 488 17.21 -8.41 -12.54
N ILE A 489 16.13 -9.17 -12.65
CA ILE A 489 15.99 -10.46 -11.98
C ILE A 489 17.02 -11.50 -12.44
N THR A 490 17.48 -11.42 -13.69
CA THR A 490 18.49 -12.33 -14.24
C THR A 490 19.92 -11.94 -13.88
N GLY A 491 20.10 -10.74 -13.32
CA GLY A 491 21.36 -10.35 -12.69
C GLY A 491 21.47 -10.83 -11.24
N TYR A 492 20.37 -11.21 -10.57
CA TYR A 492 20.44 -11.67 -9.18
C TYR A 492 21.27 -12.97 -9.09
N PRO A 493 22.13 -13.14 -8.06
CA PRO A 493 22.35 -12.21 -6.94
C PRO A 493 23.43 -11.14 -7.14
N ASN A 494 24.43 -11.44 -7.97
CA ASN A 494 25.69 -10.69 -8.00
C ASN A 494 25.71 -9.52 -9.00
N TYR A 495 24.67 -9.41 -9.82
CA TYR A 495 24.48 -8.41 -10.87
C TYR A 495 25.75 -8.14 -11.68
N PRO A 496 26.31 -9.14 -12.37
CA PRO A 496 27.61 -9.01 -13.06
C PRO A 496 27.61 -7.92 -14.14
N GLN A 497 26.44 -7.54 -14.65
CA GLN A 497 26.27 -6.49 -15.66
C GLN A 497 25.89 -5.12 -15.07
N MET A 498 25.91 -4.99 -13.74
CA MET A 498 25.57 -3.77 -13.01
C MET A 498 26.42 -2.60 -13.51
N LYS A 499 25.73 -1.54 -13.94
CA LYS A 499 26.39 -0.37 -14.51
C LYS A 499 26.15 0.86 -13.64
N ALA A 500 27.23 1.40 -13.07
CA ALA A 500 27.19 2.63 -12.30
C ALA A 500 26.86 3.84 -13.21
N ILE A 501 26.04 4.76 -12.70
CA ILE A 501 25.63 5.99 -13.39
C ILE A 501 25.99 7.18 -12.50
N LYS A 502 26.67 8.17 -13.08
CA LYS A 502 27.16 9.39 -12.39
C LYS A 502 26.00 10.31 -11.96
N ARG A 503 25.25 9.89 -10.93
CA ARG A 503 24.14 10.59 -10.26
C ARG A 503 23.80 9.87 -8.96
N PRO A 504 23.17 10.52 -7.97
CA PRO A 504 22.70 9.84 -6.78
C PRO A 504 21.58 8.84 -7.12
N PRO A 505 21.38 7.82 -6.25
CA PRO A 505 20.27 6.89 -6.36
C PRO A 505 18.92 7.62 -6.51
N MET A 506 17.98 7.02 -7.24
CA MET A 506 16.63 7.56 -7.30
C MET A 506 15.92 7.40 -5.96
N VAL A 507 15.27 8.46 -5.48
CA VAL A 507 14.55 8.47 -4.20
C VAL A 507 13.26 7.63 -4.25
N ALA A 508 12.60 7.57 -5.41
CA ALA A 508 11.37 6.81 -5.56
C ALA A 508 11.64 5.31 -5.40
N ALA A 509 10.91 4.65 -4.49
CA ALA A 509 11.12 3.25 -4.12
C ALA A 509 11.18 2.30 -5.33
N PHE A 510 10.31 2.49 -6.33
CA PHE A 510 10.30 1.65 -7.53
C PHE A 510 11.59 1.73 -8.36
N ASP A 511 12.26 2.88 -8.35
CA ASP A 511 13.47 3.13 -9.13
C ASP A 511 14.75 3.07 -8.29
N ASN A 512 14.64 3.02 -6.96
CA ASN A 512 15.78 2.99 -6.07
C ASN A 512 16.54 1.65 -6.20
N PRO A 513 17.87 1.66 -6.42
CA PRO A 513 18.64 0.46 -6.64
C PRO A 513 18.65 -0.48 -5.42
N MET A 514 18.82 0.06 -4.21
CA MET A 514 18.78 -0.72 -2.96
C MET A 514 17.40 -1.36 -2.76
N VAL A 515 16.33 -0.61 -2.96
CA VAL A 515 14.96 -1.16 -2.84
C VAL A 515 14.70 -2.29 -3.83
N LYS A 516 15.19 -2.17 -5.07
CA LYS A 516 15.05 -3.24 -6.07
C LYS A 516 15.75 -4.51 -5.63
N VAL A 517 17.03 -4.43 -5.25
CA VAL A 517 17.80 -5.62 -4.88
C VAL A 517 17.31 -6.28 -3.60
N ILE A 518 16.86 -5.50 -2.61
CA ILE A 518 16.27 -6.05 -1.37
C ILE A 518 14.92 -6.73 -1.65
N ARG A 519 14.10 -6.19 -2.56
CA ARG A 519 12.87 -6.88 -2.99
C ARG A 519 13.16 -8.21 -3.67
N PHE A 520 14.16 -8.26 -4.54
CA PHE A 520 14.60 -9.52 -5.15
C PHE A 520 15.15 -10.50 -4.10
N LEU A 521 15.92 -10.00 -3.11
CA LEU A 521 16.40 -10.80 -1.99
C LEU A 521 15.24 -11.43 -1.21
N ILE A 522 14.24 -10.62 -0.83
CA ILE A 522 13.04 -11.08 -0.11
C ILE A 522 12.30 -12.16 -0.92
N GLU A 523 12.10 -11.95 -2.22
CA GLU A 523 11.44 -12.91 -3.09
C GLU A 523 12.23 -14.22 -3.24
N LYS A 524 13.55 -14.13 -3.42
CA LYS A 524 14.41 -15.30 -3.72
C LYS A 524 14.73 -16.13 -2.48
N CYS A 525 14.95 -15.47 -1.35
CA CYS A 525 15.16 -16.10 -0.05
C CYS A 525 13.84 -16.43 0.66
N LYS A 526 12.68 -16.06 0.07
CA LYS A 526 11.34 -16.28 0.64
C LYS A 526 11.24 -15.74 2.07
N ILE A 527 11.64 -14.49 2.26
CA ILE A 527 11.56 -13.83 3.57
C ILE A 527 10.10 -13.48 3.83
N LEU A 528 9.48 -14.16 4.79
CA LEU A 528 8.07 -14.04 5.14
C LEU A 528 7.88 -13.24 6.43
N ASP A 529 6.77 -12.51 6.50
CA ASP A 529 6.26 -11.91 7.74
C ASP A 529 5.56 -12.96 8.62
N SER A 530 5.17 -12.56 9.83
CA SER A 530 4.41 -13.39 10.78
C SER A 530 3.08 -13.92 10.24
N ASN A 531 2.52 -13.30 9.18
CA ASN A 531 1.30 -13.74 8.51
C ASN A 531 1.57 -14.72 7.35
N GLY A 532 2.81 -15.14 7.15
CA GLY A 532 3.23 -16.03 6.06
C GLY A 532 3.21 -15.37 4.68
N LYS A 533 3.19 -14.04 4.60
CA LYS A 533 3.27 -13.28 3.34
C LYS A 533 4.69 -12.77 3.12
N LEU A 534 5.08 -12.55 1.86
CA LEU A 534 6.37 -11.93 1.55
C LEU A 534 6.46 -10.54 2.17
N ALA A 535 7.58 -10.25 2.83
CA ALA A 535 7.81 -8.96 3.46
C ALA A 535 7.73 -7.80 2.45
N ASN A 536 6.97 -6.75 2.79
CA ASN A 536 6.84 -5.58 1.93
C ASN A 536 7.94 -4.55 2.21
N PHE A 537 8.84 -4.34 1.24
CA PHE A 537 9.94 -3.40 1.39
C PHE A 537 9.78 -2.16 0.50
N THR A 538 9.93 -0.96 1.07
CA THR A 538 9.85 0.32 0.33
C THR A 538 11.06 1.24 0.52
N GLY A 539 12.05 0.84 1.32
CA GLY A 539 13.14 1.71 1.79
C GLY A 539 12.68 2.73 2.83
N ALA A 540 11.54 3.40 2.62
CA ALA A 540 10.93 4.30 3.60
C ALA A 540 10.53 3.57 4.90
N ILE A 541 10.26 2.26 4.82
CA ILE A 541 9.93 1.40 5.96
C ILE A 541 11.10 1.21 6.95
N LEU A 542 12.35 1.45 6.54
CA LEU A 542 13.52 1.34 7.44
C LEU A 542 13.42 2.29 8.62
N ARG A 543 12.92 3.50 8.39
CA ARG A 543 12.77 4.53 9.43
C ARG A 543 11.80 4.14 10.55
N PRO A 544 10.53 3.76 10.28
CA PRO A 544 9.65 3.27 11.33
C PRO A 544 10.12 1.94 11.93
N SER A 545 10.82 1.09 11.19
CA SER A 545 11.46 -0.12 11.75
C SER A 545 12.53 0.23 12.78
N GLN A 546 13.46 1.12 12.46
CA GLN A 546 14.47 1.59 13.41
C GLN A 546 13.83 2.26 14.62
N ALA A 547 12.82 3.11 14.40
CA ALA A 547 12.09 3.77 15.49
C ALA A 547 11.46 2.76 16.45
N THR A 548 10.83 1.73 15.90
CA THR A 548 10.17 0.66 16.65
C THR A 548 11.19 -0.22 17.37
N GLN A 549 12.31 -0.57 16.73
CA GLN A 549 13.38 -1.32 17.34
C GLN A 549 13.94 -0.57 18.56
N LEU A 550 14.23 0.73 18.43
CA LEU A 550 14.67 1.55 19.56
C LEU A 550 13.67 1.54 20.72
N ILE A 551 12.37 1.73 20.46
CA ILE A 551 11.34 1.62 21.51
C ILE A 551 11.36 0.23 22.17
N ASN A 552 11.42 -0.83 21.36
CA ASN A 552 11.38 -2.21 21.85
C ASN A 552 12.64 -2.60 22.66
N THR A 553 13.79 -1.98 22.37
CA THR A 553 15.03 -2.11 23.14
C THR A 553 15.00 -1.32 24.45
N GLY A 554 13.98 -0.50 24.68
CA GLY A 554 13.75 0.23 25.93
C GLY A 554 13.93 1.76 25.82
N TYR A 555 14.34 2.29 24.66
CA TYR A 555 14.54 3.73 24.53
C TYR A 555 13.22 4.51 24.67
N SER A 556 13.30 5.68 25.32
CA SER A 556 12.13 6.54 25.48
C SER A 556 11.63 7.11 24.14
N LEU A 557 10.34 7.43 24.08
CA LEU A 557 9.74 8.07 22.90
C LEU A 557 10.41 9.40 22.56
N ASN A 558 10.85 10.17 23.56
CA ASN A 558 11.58 11.42 23.37
C ASN A 558 12.98 11.18 22.77
N PHE A 559 13.66 10.10 23.18
CA PHE A 559 14.92 9.70 22.56
C PHE A 559 14.71 9.40 21.07
N VAL A 560 13.72 8.57 20.74
CA VAL A 560 13.42 8.22 19.33
C VAL A 560 12.99 9.45 18.52
N ARG A 561 12.21 10.37 19.11
CA ARG A 561 11.89 11.66 18.51
C ARG A 561 13.15 12.44 18.18
N SER A 562 14.12 12.49 19.09
CA SER A 562 15.37 13.22 18.93
C SER A 562 16.29 12.55 17.91
N TRP A 563 16.43 11.21 17.95
CA TRP A 563 17.18 10.40 16.99
C TRP A 563 16.70 10.65 15.55
N LEU A 564 15.38 10.64 15.36
CA LEU A 564 14.74 10.92 14.09
C LEU A 564 14.57 12.42 13.81
N LYS A 565 14.88 13.27 14.77
CA LYS A 565 14.72 14.74 14.74
C LYS A 565 13.30 15.17 14.34
N HIS A 566 12.27 14.51 14.87
CA HIS A 566 10.88 14.88 14.69
C HIS A 566 10.51 16.13 15.51
N ARG A 567 9.61 16.96 14.95
CA ARG A 567 9.14 18.19 15.62
C ARG A 567 8.33 17.93 16.88
N SER A 568 7.60 16.80 16.94
CA SER A 568 6.76 16.46 18.09
C SER A 568 6.77 14.96 18.35
N GLU A 569 6.60 14.59 19.63
CA GLU A 569 6.43 13.19 20.04
C GLU A 569 5.17 12.58 19.44
N ARG A 570 4.10 13.38 19.28
CA ARG A 570 2.87 12.97 18.60
C ARG A 570 3.16 12.41 17.21
N THR A 571 4.06 13.03 16.44
CA THR A 571 4.45 12.51 15.13
C THR A 571 5.18 11.19 15.25
N THR A 572 6.16 11.07 16.15
CA THR A 572 6.91 9.83 16.39
C THR A 572 5.97 8.69 16.77
N ARG A 573 5.15 8.90 17.81
CA ARG A 573 4.20 7.92 18.36
C ARG A 573 3.21 7.42 17.32
N ARG A 574 2.62 8.35 16.56
CA ARG A 574 1.48 8.05 15.68
C ARG A 574 1.90 7.47 14.33
N HIS A 575 3.10 7.78 13.85
CA HIS A 575 3.49 7.50 12.46
C HIS A 575 4.73 6.64 12.30
N TYR A 576 5.51 6.43 13.37
CA TYR A 576 6.81 5.79 13.24
C TYR A 576 7.04 4.64 14.22
N THR A 577 6.37 4.59 15.36
CA THR A 577 6.60 3.56 16.37
C THR A 577 5.40 2.64 16.52
N ARG A 578 5.65 1.35 16.71
CA ARG A 578 4.67 0.36 17.16
C ARG A 578 5.11 -0.23 18.49
N TYR A 579 4.21 -0.39 19.44
CA TYR A 579 4.49 -1.02 20.73
C TYR A 579 4.09 -2.50 20.69
N LYS A 580 4.81 -3.37 21.41
CA LYS A 580 4.40 -4.77 21.55
C LYS A 580 3.07 -4.84 22.33
N ALA A 581 2.22 -5.80 21.97
CA ALA A 581 0.96 -6.04 22.67
C ALA A 581 1.25 -6.28 24.18
N GLY A 582 0.54 -5.55 25.05
CA GLY A 582 0.76 -5.60 26.50
C GLY A 582 1.71 -4.52 27.06
N GLN A 583 2.61 -3.94 26.27
CA GLN A 583 3.42 -2.77 26.71
C GLN A 583 2.63 -1.45 26.70
N LEU A 584 1.46 -1.43 26.06
CA LEU A 584 0.53 -0.29 26.05
C LEU A 584 -0.10 -0.01 27.42
N LEU A 585 0.04 -0.92 28.39
CA LEU A 585 -0.47 -0.74 29.75
C LEU A 585 0.14 0.47 30.46
N ASP A 586 1.19 1.10 29.93
CA ASP A 586 1.89 2.16 30.66
C ASP A 586 1.78 3.56 30.09
N VAL A 587 1.07 3.83 28.98
CA VAL A 587 0.88 5.24 28.56
C VAL A 587 -0.25 5.91 29.34
N ALA A 588 -1.32 5.18 29.64
CA ALA A 588 -2.38 5.68 30.51
C ALA A 588 -1.98 5.62 32.00
N SER A 589 -1.16 4.63 32.39
CA SER A 589 -0.68 4.46 33.77
C SER A 589 0.46 5.42 34.12
N VAL A 590 1.41 5.70 33.20
CA VAL A 590 2.41 6.78 33.36
C VAL A 590 1.77 8.16 33.30
N MET A 591 0.67 8.35 32.54
CA MET A 591 -0.08 9.61 32.57
C MET A 591 -0.94 9.77 33.83
N ALA A 592 -1.27 8.68 34.53
CA ALA A 592 -2.12 8.70 35.71
C ALA A 592 -1.35 8.64 37.04
N ASN A 593 -0.13 8.09 37.06
CA ASN A 593 0.68 7.94 38.27
C ASN A 593 2.06 8.58 38.07
N LEU A 594 2.18 9.84 38.51
CA LEU A 594 3.35 10.45 39.15
C LEU A 594 3.10 11.97 39.25
N ASP A 595 2.53 12.37 40.38
CA ASP A 595 2.38 13.72 40.91
C ASP A 595 1.84 14.85 40.01
N GLN A 596 0.72 15.41 40.46
CA GLN A 596 0.00 16.58 39.97
C GLN A 596 0.89 17.79 39.61
N LYS A 597 1.48 17.79 38.42
CA LYS A 597 1.86 19.01 37.71
C LYS A 597 1.49 18.90 36.24
N TYR A 598 0.29 19.38 35.93
CA TYR A 598 -0.14 19.67 34.57
C TYR A 598 0.89 20.62 33.92
N TYR A 599 1.66 20.11 32.96
CA TYR A 599 2.25 20.96 31.94
C TYR A 599 1.25 21.11 30.79
N SER A 600 0.91 22.35 30.46
CA SER A 600 -0.04 22.68 29.41
C SER A 600 0.39 22.10 28.04
N TYR A 601 -0.60 21.58 27.31
CA TYR A 601 -0.52 21.01 25.96
C TYR A 601 -0.01 22.00 24.88
N ASP A 602 0.25 23.27 25.24
CA ASP A 602 0.61 24.37 24.33
C ASP A 602 2.02 24.97 24.55
N SER A 603 2.94 24.22 25.17
CA SER A 603 4.33 24.68 25.29
C SER A 603 5.03 24.59 23.92
N ASN A 604 5.19 25.72 23.25
CA ASN A 604 5.92 25.89 21.99
C ASN A 604 7.31 25.19 22.06
N PRO A 605 7.68 24.25 21.17
CA PRO A 605 8.97 23.56 21.23
C PRO A 605 10.21 24.47 21.10
N GLU A 606 10.02 25.73 20.70
CA GLU A 606 11.06 26.74 20.63
C GLU A 606 11.40 27.36 22.00
N SER A 607 10.61 27.11 23.06
CA SER A 607 10.95 27.51 24.43
C SER A 607 11.74 26.46 25.21
N LEU A 608 11.98 25.27 24.63
CA LEU A 608 12.85 24.26 25.19
C LEU A 608 14.28 24.51 24.73
N ASN A 609 15.05 25.25 25.55
CA ASN A 609 16.48 25.41 25.35
C ASN A 609 17.13 24.00 25.36
N PRO A 610 17.88 23.61 24.32
CA PRO A 610 18.63 22.35 24.29
C PRO A 610 19.55 22.16 25.51
N GLU A 611 20.03 23.23 26.13
CA GLU A 611 20.80 23.20 27.39
C GLU A 611 19.94 22.76 28.58
N SER A 612 18.67 23.17 28.64
CA SER A 612 17.74 22.77 29.72
C SER A 612 17.37 21.30 29.65
N LEU A 613 17.35 20.72 28.44
CA LEU A 613 17.16 19.27 28.23
C LEU A 613 18.44 18.48 28.56
N ARG A 614 19.63 19.04 28.29
CA ARG A 614 20.95 18.47 28.65
C ARG A 614 21.24 18.47 30.15
N GLN A 615 20.54 19.29 30.93
CA GLN A 615 20.73 19.43 32.38
C GLN A 615 19.77 18.58 33.23
N ASN A 616 18.82 17.86 32.60
CA ASN A 616 17.83 17.06 33.33
C ASN A 616 18.34 15.61 33.51
N SER A 617 18.85 15.28 34.69
CA SER A 617 19.38 13.95 35.03
C SER A 617 18.36 12.81 34.82
N LYS A 618 17.06 13.08 34.94
CA LYS A 618 15.99 12.10 34.69
C LYS A 618 15.82 11.71 33.21
N LEU A 619 16.37 12.48 32.27
CA LEU A 619 16.37 12.13 30.84
C LEU A 619 17.52 11.21 30.43
N HIS A 620 18.49 11.00 31.33
CA HIS A 620 19.70 10.19 31.11
C HIS A 620 19.76 8.98 32.07
N GLU A 621 18.64 8.66 32.70
CA GLU A 621 18.47 7.48 33.53
C GLU A 621 18.52 6.22 32.67
N LEU A 622 19.31 5.25 33.11
CA LEU A 622 19.50 3.96 32.46
C LEU A 622 18.54 2.90 33.00
N ASP A 623 17.90 3.16 34.14
CA ASP A 623 16.96 2.26 34.79
C ASP A 623 15.82 1.87 33.82
N GLY A 624 15.63 0.56 33.63
CA GLY A 624 14.63 0.01 32.71
C GLY A 624 15.14 -0.25 31.28
N LEU A 625 16.39 0.12 30.96
CA LEU A 625 17.07 -0.28 29.73
C LEU A 625 17.76 -1.64 29.91
N THR A 626 18.09 -2.31 28.81
CA THR A 626 18.75 -3.62 28.83
C THR A 626 20.09 -3.55 28.08
N MET A 627 21.13 -4.16 28.67
CA MET A 627 22.42 -4.42 28.02
C MET A 627 22.28 -5.37 26.83
N LEU A 628 23.29 -5.40 25.96
CA LEU A 628 23.39 -6.41 24.89
C LEU A 628 23.43 -7.85 25.44
N SER A 629 23.86 -8.03 26.69
CA SER A 629 23.85 -9.30 27.42
C SER A 629 22.46 -9.73 27.93
N GLY A 630 21.42 -8.90 27.72
CA GLY A 630 20.06 -9.13 28.22
C GLY A 630 19.87 -8.78 29.70
N GLU A 631 20.90 -8.25 30.38
CA GLU A 631 20.80 -7.79 31.76
C GLU A 631 20.27 -6.36 31.86
N PRO A 632 19.49 -6.01 32.90
CA PRO A 632 19.05 -4.63 33.10
C PRO A 632 20.23 -3.68 33.26
N LEU A 633 20.04 -2.41 32.91
CA LEU A 633 20.96 -1.33 33.26
C LEU A 633 20.40 -0.53 34.43
N TYR A 634 21.30 -0.07 35.28
CA TYR A 634 21.00 0.86 36.36
C TYR A 634 21.96 2.04 36.36
N GLY A 635 21.51 3.17 36.89
CA GLY A 635 22.30 4.38 37.05
C GLY A 635 22.03 5.44 36.00
N TYR A 636 22.99 6.32 35.77
CA TYR A 636 22.87 7.45 34.85
C TYR A 636 23.98 7.45 33.81
N CYS A 637 23.69 8.02 32.64
CA CYS A 637 24.67 8.30 31.62
C CYS A 637 25.09 9.77 31.70
N SER A 638 26.36 10.04 32.00
CA SER A 638 26.91 11.40 31.95
C SER A 638 27.16 11.88 30.52
N PHE A 639 27.09 10.98 29.53
CA PHE A 639 27.20 11.32 28.12
C PHE A 639 25.93 12.06 27.66
N ARG A 640 26.10 13.36 27.39
CA ARG A 640 25.00 14.32 27.12
C ARG A 640 24.56 14.36 25.65
N GLU A 641 25.02 13.40 24.84
CA GLU A 641 24.71 13.25 23.42
C GLU A 641 24.22 11.82 23.08
N PHE A 642 23.90 11.54 21.81
CA PHE A 642 23.47 10.20 21.37
C PHE A 642 24.61 9.18 21.55
N CYS A 643 24.43 8.17 22.42
CA CYS A 643 25.49 7.23 22.77
C CYS A 643 25.70 6.14 21.68
N PRO A 644 26.90 6.03 21.07
CA PRO A 644 27.26 4.95 20.13
C PRO A 644 27.44 3.57 20.80
N ARG A 645 27.69 3.54 22.11
CA ARG A 645 28.07 2.34 22.87
C ARG A 645 26.91 1.77 23.69
N PHE A 646 25.67 2.03 23.25
CA PHE A 646 24.49 1.63 23.99
C PHE A 646 24.46 0.12 24.24
N GLY A 647 24.07 -0.26 25.47
CA GLY A 647 24.07 -1.65 25.91
C GLY A 647 25.42 -2.18 26.39
N LYS A 648 26.47 -1.35 26.40
CA LYS A 648 27.78 -1.60 27.03
C LYS A 648 28.10 -0.59 28.14
N CYS A 649 27.07 -0.19 28.91
CA CYS A 649 27.20 0.96 29.80
C CYS A 649 28.12 0.71 31.01
N TYR A 650 28.11 -0.46 31.64
CA TYR A 650 28.98 -0.70 32.80
C TYR A 650 30.47 -0.68 32.48
N THR A 651 30.85 -0.97 31.23
CA THR A 651 32.24 -0.84 30.76
C THR A 651 32.51 0.54 30.12
N CYS A 652 31.59 1.49 30.24
CA CYS A 652 31.68 2.83 29.66
C CYS A 652 32.12 3.86 30.71
N GLY A 653 33.12 4.67 30.40
CA GLY A 653 33.59 5.75 31.29
C GLY A 653 32.61 6.89 31.52
N TYR A 654 31.47 6.91 30.81
CA TYR A 654 30.38 7.87 31.02
C TYR A 654 29.25 7.32 31.89
N HIS A 655 29.36 6.10 32.41
CA HIS A 655 28.39 5.54 33.34
C HIS A 655 28.60 6.12 34.74
N ILE A 656 27.54 6.59 35.36
CA ILE A 656 27.50 7.00 36.76
C ILE A 656 26.60 6.02 37.50
N ALA A 657 27.19 5.24 38.39
CA ALA A 657 26.45 4.32 39.24
C ALA A 657 25.73 5.07 40.36
N SER A 658 24.47 4.71 40.62
CA SER A 658 23.68 5.25 41.72
C SER A 658 23.77 4.37 42.96
N ALA A 659 24.08 4.99 44.12
CA ALA A 659 24.26 4.29 45.39
C ALA A 659 22.98 3.56 45.86
N ASP A 660 21.80 4.13 45.61
CA ASP A 660 20.50 3.53 45.92
C ASP A 660 20.21 2.23 45.14
N LYS A 661 21.02 1.93 44.11
CA LYS A 661 20.91 0.72 43.29
C LYS A 661 21.93 -0.37 43.64
N LEU A 662 22.71 -0.20 44.71
CA LEU A 662 23.75 -1.15 45.13
C LEU A 662 23.23 -2.60 45.23
N PHE A 663 22.05 -2.79 45.80
CA PHE A 663 21.41 -4.10 45.89
C PHE A 663 21.21 -4.75 44.51
N TYR A 664 20.78 -3.96 43.52
CA TYR A 664 20.53 -4.46 42.17
C TYR A 664 21.83 -4.80 41.45
N TYR A 665 22.90 -4.01 41.61
CA TYR A 665 24.22 -4.35 41.05
C TYR A 665 24.75 -5.68 41.59
N LYS A 666 24.63 -5.92 42.90
CA LYS A 666 25.04 -7.19 43.53
C LYS A 666 24.27 -8.39 42.98
N SER A 667 22.94 -8.26 42.89
CA SER A 667 22.10 -9.33 42.32
C SER A 667 22.41 -9.61 40.85
N GLN A 668 22.74 -8.58 40.06
CA GLN A 668 23.18 -8.75 38.68
C GLN A 668 24.54 -9.43 38.57
N LEU A 669 25.50 -9.06 39.42
CA LEU A 669 26.82 -9.67 39.46
C LEU A 669 26.72 -11.18 39.69
N GLU A 670 25.91 -11.61 40.66
CA GLU A 670 25.68 -13.04 40.93
C GLU A 670 25.14 -13.78 39.69
N ARG A 671 24.13 -13.21 39.03
CA ARG A 671 23.55 -13.79 37.80
C ARG A 671 24.56 -13.86 36.66
N LEU A 672 25.39 -12.83 36.48
CA LEU A 672 26.39 -12.78 35.42
C LEU A 672 27.53 -13.76 35.67
N LYS A 673 27.96 -13.97 36.93
CA LYS A 673 28.96 -15.01 37.28
C LYS A 673 28.46 -16.42 36.93
N ILE A 674 27.18 -16.72 37.18
CA ILE A 674 26.58 -18.00 36.76
C ILE A 674 26.62 -18.14 35.23
N LYS A 675 26.28 -17.07 34.49
CA LYS A 675 26.34 -17.07 33.01
C LYS A 675 27.76 -17.21 32.47
N GLU A 676 28.74 -16.59 33.13
CA GLU A 676 30.16 -16.70 32.82
C GLU A 676 30.65 -18.15 32.99
N GLU A 677 30.30 -18.81 34.09
CA GLU A 677 30.65 -20.21 34.36
C GLU A 677 30.02 -21.18 33.35
N ILE A 678 28.76 -20.95 32.96
CA ILE A 678 28.08 -21.71 31.90
C ILE A 678 28.79 -21.48 30.54
N ALA A 679 29.15 -20.24 30.21
CA ALA A 679 29.85 -19.92 28.97
C ALA A 679 31.25 -20.56 28.91
N PHE A 680 31.95 -20.61 30.04
CA PHE A 680 33.24 -21.28 30.19
C PHE A 680 33.12 -22.79 29.97
N SER A 681 32.16 -23.45 30.64
CA SER A 681 31.95 -24.90 30.54
C SER A 681 31.51 -25.36 29.14
N HIS A 682 30.84 -24.50 28.37
CA HIS A 682 30.45 -24.76 26.98
C HIS A 682 31.52 -24.40 25.92
N GLY A 683 32.68 -23.86 26.32
CA GLY A 683 33.80 -23.55 25.41
C GLY A 683 33.60 -22.32 24.50
N SER A 684 32.65 -21.43 24.82
CA SER A 684 32.33 -20.24 24.02
C SER A 684 33.25 -19.06 24.38
N SER A 685 34.48 -19.06 23.85
CA SER A 685 35.55 -18.11 24.22
C SER A 685 35.17 -16.63 24.13
N GLU A 686 34.42 -16.21 23.10
CA GLU A 686 34.02 -14.82 22.87
C GLU A 686 32.94 -14.35 23.85
N ILE A 687 31.98 -15.24 24.17
CA ILE A 687 30.88 -14.95 25.12
C ILE A 687 31.44 -14.90 26.55
N TYR A 688 32.34 -15.82 26.88
CA TYR A 688 33.06 -15.82 28.15
C TYR A 688 33.83 -14.51 28.35
N GLN A 689 34.63 -14.08 27.37
CA GLN A 689 35.36 -12.81 27.43
C GLN A 689 34.43 -11.60 27.60
N SER A 690 33.27 -11.60 26.91
CA SER A 690 32.30 -10.52 27.05
C SER A 690 31.67 -10.47 28.45
N TYR A 691 31.33 -11.61 29.05
CA TYR A 691 30.79 -11.63 30.42
C TYR A 691 31.85 -11.22 31.44
N GLN A 692 33.08 -11.72 31.29
CA GLN A 692 34.19 -11.39 32.16
C GLN A 692 34.45 -9.86 32.22
N GLN A 693 34.38 -9.17 31.08
CA GLN A 693 34.52 -7.70 31.06
C GLN A 693 33.41 -6.98 31.84
N ILE A 694 32.18 -7.47 31.80
CA ILE A 694 31.04 -6.86 32.50
C ILE A 694 31.09 -7.20 34.00
N VAL A 695 31.46 -8.42 34.36
CA VAL A 695 31.66 -8.88 35.75
C VAL A 695 32.72 -8.01 36.43
N ASN A 696 33.90 -7.85 35.82
CA ASN A 696 34.97 -7.02 36.38
C ASN A 696 34.54 -5.56 36.57
N ALA A 697 33.76 -5.02 35.61
CA ALA A 697 33.26 -3.66 35.71
C ALA A 697 32.22 -3.49 36.82
N LEU A 698 31.32 -4.47 37.00
CA LEU A 698 30.34 -4.47 38.08
C LEU A 698 30.98 -4.64 39.46
N GLU A 699 32.01 -5.49 39.59
CA GLU A 699 32.80 -5.60 40.83
C GLU A 699 33.43 -4.25 41.19
N SER A 700 34.06 -3.60 40.22
CA SER A 700 34.66 -2.27 40.42
C SER A 700 33.62 -1.20 40.82
N ILE A 701 32.41 -1.26 40.26
CA ILE A 701 31.31 -0.35 40.62
C ILE A 701 30.84 -0.62 42.05
N ILE A 702 30.64 -1.89 42.42
CA ILE A 702 30.17 -2.30 43.75
C ILE A 702 31.20 -1.90 44.80
N ASP A 703 32.48 -2.22 44.60
CA ASP A 703 33.56 -1.88 45.52
C ASP A 703 33.65 -0.37 45.76
N ALA A 704 33.49 0.43 44.70
CA ALA A 704 33.52 1.88 44.81
C ALA A 704 32.30 2.46 45.55
N LEU A 705 31.12 1.86 45.40
CA LEU A 705 29.92 2.27 46.12
C LEU A 705 29.97 1.86 47.60
N GLU A 706 30.47 0.66 47.92
CA GLU A 706 30.64 0.18 49.30
C GLU A 706 31.72 0.96 50.05
N GLY A 707 32.84 1.29 49.40
CA GLY A 707 33.91 2.09 49.99
C GLY A 707 33.54 3.56 50.25
N ALA A 708 32.52 4.09 49.57
CA ALA A 708 32.04 5.45 49.77
C ALA A 708 31.07 5.58 50.97
N ASP A 709 30.30 4.53 51.27
CA ASP A 709 29.42 4.46 52.45
C ASP A 709 30.20 4.50 53.78
N GLU A 710 31.45 3.99 53.81
CA GLU A 710 32.32 4.04 55.00
C GLU A 710 32.89 5.45 55.28
N GLN A 711 32.82 6.38 54.33
CA GLN A 711 33.46 7.71 54.40
C GLN A 711 32.48 8.89 54.41
N GLY A 712 31.16 8.63 54.32
CA GLY A 712 30.12 9.65 54.50
C GLY A 712 30.07 10.75 53.42
N LYS A 713 30.50 10.47 52.19
CA LYS A 713 30.38 11.38 51.03
C LYS A 713 29.39 10.82 50.01
N GLU A 714 28.62 11.69 49.34
CA GLU A 714 27.81 11.30 48.16
C GLU A 714 28.75 10.69 47.10
N ALA A 715 28.58 9.40 46.84
CA ALA A 715 29.43 8.63 45.94
C ALA A 715 29.13 8.97 44.47
N THR A 716 30.12 9.50 43.75
CA THR A 716 30.11 9.53 42.28
C THR A 716 31.41 8.93 41.76
N ASN A 717 31.34 7.88 40.93
CA ASN A 717 32.46 7.34 40.17
C ASN A 717 32.85 8.24 38.96
N SER A 718 32.70 9.57 39.06
CA SER A 718 33.15 10.44 37.98
C SER A 718 34.68 10.43 37.94
N PRO A 719 35.33 10.07 36.81
CA PRO A 719 36.64 10.63 36.55
C PRO A 719 36.45 12.14 36.46
N GLU A 720 37.26 12.91 37.19
CA GLU A 720 37.35 14.35 36.98
C GLU A 720 37.66 14.59 35.50
N LEU A 721 36.65 15.06 34.76
CA LEU A 721 36.80 15.48 33.37
C LEU A 721 37.59 16.79 33.37
N GLY A 722 38.85 16.72 32.92
CA GLY A 722 39.63 17.88 32.48
C GLY A 722 39.13 18.42 31.15
#